data_AF-A0A136IQB0-F1
#
_entry.id   AF-A0A136IQB0-F1
#
_cell.length_a   1.000
_cell.length_b   1.000
_cell.length_c   1.000
_cell.angle_alpha   90.00
_cell.angle_beta   90.00
_cell.angle_gamma   90.00
#
_symmetry.space_group_name_H-M   'P 1'
#
loop_
_entity.id
_entity.type
_entity.pdbx_description
1 polymer ?
#
loop_
_entity_poly.entity_id
_entity_poly.type
_entity_poly.pdbx_seq_one_letter_code
_entity_poly.pdbx_strand_id
1 'polypeptide(L)'
;MHIDINPTQVPRDAAVLQGHSGTRYTATRGVDPTCRGSLIHVRFSDDATLILAGGPPMSSPSSVSRVRDRDDAITKGDGDPAIRSPLSRVKPGHLASATAAAAADPRPGHRPDTLVLAPVLTIVSIYLLLLLLLLLVVGKPAAIMPLQPAMAAAAALLATTAAAAAAATGAANTTTGAAQVDLNWYPPSSSQVNNLTTALTTPHGVYGFVFNTSQTTPGAAYGTYNWCNMPHARAREYPAAKGGYKLKYVEVMQRHHKRTPYASNSFPVESYPWNCDDQGLFFYGAPFGNPTPLPPTPGPAHGPRFAPGPPPGAGSQPQSQSARTYWRGTVSPINPFTAKGWQGTCQFPQITSGGLDDSFVHGDDLYRLYHDKLGFLPGRSADPRAWQDKVAFRVTNNVITSQVAGMFIAGMYEVSPAAQIPLIIQASGVDSLEPQYSCPTASSLFSKIKSSSDARWQDHLAKSAQLIAKLDAISGVQPSPNDGGFHASFDHYFDNLSARQCHAKALPCKIGGGSGDCVTQDLADAVYRLGQWEYSHIYRDAGADTLTAAAASIGVWVAELAAHLRARIAGEGSLLYMHNFAHDGSTSRLLSVLQIDAMVWPGMGSEIVFELYQKTGAGTWHVRVLFGGKVLKSSNPSLGVMDMLPAETLLAYFDGLVGKNASLVKGKCGA
;
A
#
# COMPACT_ATOMS: atom_id res chain seq x y z
N MET A 1 -0.40 -26.12 -21.55
CA MET A 1 0.01 -26.73 -22.83
C MET A 1 1.53 -26.61 -22.90
N HIS A 2 2.26 -27.68 -22.65
CA HIS A 2 3.72 -27.70 -22.78
C HIS A 2 4.07 -28.04 -24.23
N ILE A 3 4.84 -27.19 -24.90
CA ILE A 3 5.33 -27.43 -26.26
C ILE A 3 6.86 -27.30 -26.19
N ASP A 4 7.54 -28.43 -26.24
CA ASP A 4 9.00 -28.47 -26.34
C ASP A 4 9.40 -28.26 -27.80
N ILE A 5 9.93 -27.08 -28.12
CA ILE A 5 10.43 -26.77 -29.46
C ILE A 5 11.95 -26.77 -29.41
N ASN A 6 12.58 -27.75 -30.04
CA ASN A 6 14.01 -27.72 -30.28
C ASN A 6 14.32 -26.73 -31.41
N PRO A 7 15.00 -25.59 -31.15
CA PRO A 7 15.23 -24.55 -32.16
C PRO A 7 16.05 -25.03 -33.37
N THR A 8 16.81 -26.12 -33.21
CA THR A 8 17.65 -26.69 -34.27
C THR A 8 16.87 -27.55 -35.27
N GLN A 9 15.62 -27.93 -34.94
CA GLN A 9 14.77 -28.80 -35.76
C GLN A 9 13.69 -28.04 -36.55
N VAL A 10 13.59 -26.71 -36.40
CA VAL A 10 12.63 -25.89 -37.15
C VAL A 10 13.27 -25.42 -38.47
N PRO A 11 12.74 -25.83 -39.64
CA PRO A 11 13.25 -25.38 -40.93
C PRO A 11 13.08 -23.86 -41.12
N ARG A 12 13.82 -23.26 -42.06
CA ARG A 12 13.64 -21.84 -42.42
C ARG A 12 12.26 -21.59 -43.06
N ASP A 13 11.72 -22.59 -43.72
CA ASP A 13 10.41 -22.54 -44.37
C ASP A 13 9.33 -23.19 -43.48
N ALA A 14 8.09 -22.74 -43.61
CA ALA A 14 6.97 -23.15 -42.76
C ALA A 14 6.77 -24.68 -42.78
N ALA A 15 6.92 -25.33 -41.62
CA ALA A 15 6.70 -26.78 -41.47
C ALA A 15 5.52 -27.05 -40.55
N VAL A 16 4.64 -27.97 -40.96
CA VAL A 16 3.55 -28.49 -40.11
C VAL A 16 4.14 -29.52 -39.16
N LEU A 17 4.08 -29.24 -37.86
CA LEU A 17 4.58 -30.09 -36.79
C LEU A 17 3.41 -30.56 -35.92
N GLN A 18 3.57 -31.71 -35.26
CA GLN A 18 2.58 -32.29 -34.36
C GLN A 18 3.16 -32.46 -32.96
N GLY A 19 2.54 -31.82 -31.97
CA GLY A 19 2.96 -31.91 -30.57
C GLY A 19 2.57 -33.26 -29.94
N HIS A 20 3.12 -33.56 -28.76
CA HIS A 20 2.84 -34.81 -28.02
C HIS A 20 1.34 -35.01 -27.69
N SER A 21 0.54 -33.95 -27.68
CA SER A 21 -0.92 -33.99 -27.51
C SER A 21 -1.71 -34.18 -28.81
N GLY A 22 -1.05 -34.44 -29.94
CA GLY A 22 -1.68 -34.60 -31.25
C GLY A 22 -2.05 -33.28 -31.94
N THR A 23 -1.84 -32.13 -31.30
CA THR A 23 -2.14 -30.81 -31.85
C THR A 23 -1.18 -30.46 -32.99
N ARG A 24 -1.73 -30.04 -34.15
CA ARG A 24 -0.94 -29.58 -35.29
C ARG A 24 -0.69 -28.08 -35.19
N TYR A 25 0.53 -27.65 -35.46
CA TYR A 25 0.93 -26.25 -35.52
C TYR A 25 1.91 -26.03 -36.66
N THR A 26 2.02 -24.79 -37.13
CA THR A 26 3.00 -24.40 -38.14
C THR A 26 4.07 -23.56 -37.47
N ALA A 27 5.35 -23.90 -37.64
CA ALA A 27 6.46 -23.12 -37.11
C ALA A 27 7.34 -22.58 -38.24
N THR A 28 7.78 -21.33 -38.12
CA THR A 28 8.68 -20.68 -39.08
C THR A 28 9.77 -19.91 -38.34
N ARG A 29 11.01 -20.00 -38.82
CA ARG A 29 12.16 -19.31 -38.22
C ARG A 29 12.38 -17.95 -38.87
N GLY A 30 12.26 -16.87 -38.09
CA GLY A 30 12.54 -15.49 -38.49
C GLY A 30 13.91 -14.99 -38.01
N VAL A 31 14.41 -13.95 -38.67
CA VAL A 31 15.60 -13.19 -38.24
C VAL A 31 15.16 -11.75 -37.97
N ASP A 32 15.33 -11.27 -36.75
CA ASP A 32 15.10 -9.86 -36.39
C ASP A 32 16.45 -9.13 -36.42
N PRO A 33 16.61 -8.08 -37.24
CA PRO A 33 17.86 -7.33 -37.32
C PRO A 33 18.22 -6.55 -36.03
N THR A 34 17.30 -6.44 -35.06
CA THR A 34 17.53 -5.74 -33.77
C THR A 34 17.92 -6.66 -32.62
N CYS A 35 17.77 -7.99 -32.77
CA CYS A 35 18.11 -8.98 -31.75
C CYS A 35 19.15 -9.97 -32.29
N ARG A 36 20.26 -10.21 -31.57
CA ARG A 36 21.30 -11.20 -31.94
C ARG A 36 20.86 -12.66 -31.71
N GLY A 37 19.59 -13.00 -31.98
CA GLY A 37 18.99 -14.32 -31.71
C GLY A 37 18.01 -14.73 -32.80
N SER A 38 17.74 -16.04 -32.91
CA SER A 38 16.71 -16.56 -33.82
C SER A 38 15.33 -16.46 -33.16
N LEU A 39 14.35 -15.96 -33.90
CA LEU A 39 12.94 -15.97 -33.49
C LEU A 39 12.22 -17.15 -34.12
N ILE A 40 11.36 -17.81 -33.34
CA ILE A 40 10.48 -18.85 -33.86
C ILE A 40 9.04 -18.34 -33.73
N HIS A 41 8.37 -18.23 -34.88
CA HIS A 41 6.94 -17.94 -34.94
C HIS A 41 6.18 -19.26 -34.97
N VAL A 42 5.26 -19.45 -34.02
CA VAL A 42 4.40 -20.63 -33.95
C VAL A 42 2.96 -20.19 -34.16
N ARG A 43 2.30 -20.78 -35.16
CA ARG A 43 0.90 -20.53 -35.49
C ARG A 43 0.09 -21.79 -35.27
N PHE A 44 -0.95 -21.69 -34.44
CA PHE A 44 -1.88 -22.79 -34.19
C PHE A 44 -3.02 -22.78 -35.22
N SER A 45 -3.72 -23.90 -35.36
CA SER A 45 -4.89 -24.04 -36.24
C SER A 45 -6.03 -23.06 -35.94
N ASP A 46 -5.97 -22.43 -34.78
CA ASP A 46 -7.03 -21.61 -34.19
C ASP A 46 -6.67 -20.11 -34.24
N ASP A 47 -5.74 -19.73 -35.13
CA ASP A 47 -5.21 -18.38 -35.36
C ASP A 47 -4.46 -17.70 -34.19
N ALA A 48 -4.22 -18.40 -33.08
CA ALA A 48 -3.29 -17.94 -32.05
C ALA A 48 -1.83 -17.96 -32.57
N THR A 49 -1.08 -16.88 -32.34
CA THR A 49 0.34 -16.76 -32.69
C THR A 49 1.19 -16.56 -31.45
N LEU A 50 2.20 -17.40 -31.24
CA LEU A 50 3.18 -17.30 -30.16
C LEU A 50 4.57 -16.99 -30.75
N ILE A 51 5.28 -16.01 -30.19
CA ILE A 51 6.64 -15.62 -30.61
C ILE A 51 7.61 -16.01 -29.49
N LEU A 52 8.61 -16.83 -29.82
CA LEU A 52 9.64 -17.28 -28.87
C LEU A 52 11.01 -16.73 -29.28
N ALA A 53 11.69 -16.02 -28.38
CA ALA A 53 13.05 -15.54 -28.56
C ALA A 53 14.05 -16.51 -27.92
N GLY A 54 14.96 -17.09 -28.72
CA GLY A 54 15.96 -18.03 -28.22
C GLY A 54 17.25 -17.34 -27.72
N GLY A 55 17.65 -17.60 -26.47
CA GLY A 55 18.98 -17.30 -25.94
C GLY A 55 19.99 -18.44 -26.20
N PRO A 56 21.32 -18.19 -26.09
CA PRO A 56 22.34 -19.20 -26.40
C PRO A 56 22.35 -20.36 -25.37
N PRO A 57 22.72 -21.58 -25.78
CA PRO A 57 22.62 -22.77 -24.93
C PRO A 57 23.71 -22.81 -23.84
N MET A 58 23.31 -23.10 -22.60
CA MET A 58 24.21 -23.43 -21.49
C MET A 58 24.78 -24.84 -21.66
N SER A 59 26.11 -24.96 -21.67
CA SER A 59 26.84 -26.23 -21.64
C SER A 59 26.69 -26.94 -20.29
N SER A 60 26.22 -28.18 -20.29
CA SER A 60 26.22 -29.07 -19.12
C SER A 60 27.45 -30.00 -19.13
N PRO A 61 28.00 -30.41 -17.96
CA PRO A 61 29.08 -31.37 -17.91
C PRO A 61 28.57 -32.81 -17.98
N SER A 62 29.38 -33.62 -18.64
CA SER A 62 29.29 -35.05 -18.93
C SER A 62 29.18 -35.95 -17.70
N SER A 63 28.19 -36.84 -17.67
CA SER A 63 28.37 -38.27 -17.36
C SER A 63 27.12 -39.06 -17.76
N VAL A 64 27.24 -39.87 -18.83
CA VAL A 64 26.23 -40.87 -19.21
C VAL A 64 26.92 -42.21 -19.24
N SER A 65 26.60 -43.06 -18.26
CA SER A 65 26.75 -44.51 -18.38
C SER A 65 25.54 -45.03 -19.14
N ARG A 66 25.80 -45.69 -20.26
CA ARG A 66 24.79 -46.23 -21.18
C ARG A 66 24.56 -47.73 -20.90
N VAL A 67 23.43 -48.22 -21.40
CA VAL A 67 23.06 -49.62 -21.74
C VAL A 67 22.22 -50.30 -20.64
N ARG A 68 21.00 -50.81 -20.88
CA ARG A 68 20.47 -51.56 -22.04
C ARG A 68 18.92 -51.56 -22.09
N ASP A 69 18.37 -51.55 -23.30
CA ASP A 69 16.97 -51.86 -23.65
C ASP A 69 16.54 -53.29 -23.28
N ARG A 70 15.23 -53.48 -23.07
CA ARG A 70 14.46 -54.64 -23.52
C ARG A 70 12.96 -54.34 -23.65
N ASP A 71 12.45 -54.53 -24.86
CA ASP A 71 11.04 -54.67 -25.24
C ASP A 71 10.37 -55.90 -24.59
N ASP A 72 9.05 -55.85 -24.33
CA ASP A 72 8.02 -56.69 -24.97
C ASP A 72 6.64 -56.71 -24.25
N ALA A 73 5.59 -56.73 -25.10
CA ALA A 73 4.23 -57.33 -24.97
C ALA A 73 3.23 -56.81 -23.89
N ILE A 74 2.12 -56.15 -24.25
CA ILE A 74 0.80 -56.67 -24.70
C ILE A 74 0.04 -57.46 -23.61
N THR A 75 -1.09 -56.91 -23.12
CA THR A 75 -2.44 -57.54 -23.15
C THR A 75 -3.58 -56.53 -22.93
N LYS A 76 -4.69 -56.80 -23.63
CA LYS A 76 -5.97 -56.08 -23.74
C LYS A 76 -6.87 -56.21 -22.50
N GLY A 77 -7.85 -55.29 -22.40
CA GLY A 77 -9.11 -55.47 -21.68
C GLY A 77 -10.14 -54.43 -22.12
N ASP A 78 -11.14 -54.88 -22.88
CA ASP A 78 -12.24 -54.11 -23.51
C ASP A 78 -13.31 -53.60 -22.51
N GLY A 79 -14.07 -52.57 -22.92
CA GLY A 79 -15.38 -52.24 -22.31
C GLY A 79 -15.93 -50.83 -22.61
N ASP A 80 -16.53 -50.64 -23.78
CA ASP A 80 -17.50 -49.55 -24.14
C ASP A 80 -18.92 -50.20 -24.18
N PRO A 81 -20.11 -49.51 -24.18
CA PRO A 81 -20.43 -48.41 -25.10
C PRO A 81 -21.39 -47.28 -24.63
N ALA A 82 -21.15 -46.09 -25.21
CA ALA A 82 -22.05 -45.18 -25.93
C ALA A 82 -23.43 -44.73 -25.37
N ILE A 83 -23.67 -43.40 -25.37
CA ILE A 83 -24.94 -42.77 -25.82
C ILE A 83 -24.65 -41.48 -26.63
N ARG A 84 -25.37 -41.35 -27.76
CA ARG A 84 -25.28 -40.32 -28.81
C ARG A 84 -26.07 -39.02 -28.49
N SER A 85 -25.49 -37.88 -28.91
CA SER A 85 -25.97 -36.71 -29.70
C SER A 85 -27.50 -36.47 -29.91
N PRO A 86 -28.00 -35.23 -30.25
CA PRO A 86 -27.34 -34.30 -31.17
C PRO A 86 -27.52 -32.76 -31.00
N LEU A 87 -26.73 -32.09 -31.84
CA LEU A 87 -26.68 -30.69 -32.26
C LEU A 87 -28.04 -30.06 -32.64
N SER A 88 -28.17 -28.75 -32.44
CA SER A 88 -28.76 -27.89 -33.48
C SER A 88 -28.09 -26.51 -33.52
N ARG A 89 -28.06 -25.98 -34.73
CA ARG A 89 -27.29 -24.86 -35.27
C ARG A 89 -28.33 -23.85 -35.75
N VAL A 90 -28.26 -22.58 -35.35
CA VAL A 90 -28.99 -21.50 -36.03
C VAL A 90 -28.05 -20.31 -36.25
N LYS A 91 -27.96 -19.90 -37.52
CA LYS A 91 -27.23 -18.74 -38.05
C LYS A 91 -28.21 -17.57 -38.27
N PRO A 92 -27.69 -16.35 -38.56
CA PRO A 92 -28.38 -15.08 -38.31
C PRO A 92 -29.05 -14.45 -39.55
N GLY A 93 -29.87 -13.43 -39.28
CA GLY A 93 -30.28 -12.38 -40.22
C GLY A 93 -31.05 -11.30 -39.44
N HIS A 94 -31.29 -10.08 -39.91
CA HIS A 94 -30.66 -9.15 -40.84
C HIS A 94 -31.51 -7.87 -40.69
N LEU A 95 -30.90 -6.68 -40.75
CA LEU A 95 -31.46 -5.41 -41.26
C LEU A 95 -32.81 -4.88 -40.71
N ALA A 96 -32.77 -3.68 -40.11
CA ALA A 96 -33.45 -2.50 -40.68
C ALA A 96 -33.01 -1.19 -39.99
N SER A 97 -32.89 -0.17 -40.82
CA SER A 97 -32.50 1.22 -40.56
C SER A 97 -33.75 2.12 -40.46
N ALA A 98 -33.70 3.20 -39.68
CA ALA A 98 -34.39 4.50 -39.92
C ALA A 98 -34.04 5.47 -38.77
N THR A 99 -33.14 6.44 -38.96
CA THR A 99 -33.35 7.85 -39.37
C THR A 99 -33.97 8.79 -38.32
N ALA A 100 -33.09 9.65 -37.79
CA ALA A 100 -33.18 11.11 -37.60
C ALA A 100 -34.53 11.80 -37.31
N ALA A 101 -34.55 12.63 -36.25
CA ALA A 101 -35.19 13.94 -36.26
C ALA A 101 -34.50 14.89 -35.27
N ALA A 102 -34.17 16.08 -35.76
CA ALA A 102 -33.62 17.22 -35.03
C ALA A 102 -34.72 18.27 -34.78
N ALA A 103 -34.60 19.04 -33.69
CA ALA A 103 -35.15 20.38 -33.41
C ALA A 103 -35.19 20.59 -31.89
N ALA A 104 -35.06 21.75 -31.27
CA ALA A 104 -34.57 23.09 -31.61
C ALA A 104 -34.47 23.86 -30.27
N ASP A 105 -33.58 24.85 -30.26
CA ASP A 105 -33.36 25.92 -29.27
C ASP A 105 -34.66 26.67 -28.89
N PRO A 106 -34.77 27.19 -27.65
CA PRO A 106 -34.98 28.64 -27.58
C PRO A 106 -34.11 29.36 -26.54
N ARG A 107 -33.62 30.51 -27.01
CA ARG A 107 -32.79 31.53 -26.38
C ARG A 107 -33.58 32.46 -25.41
N PRO A 108 -32.95 33.45 -24.73
CA PRO A 108 -32.97 33.55 -23.28
C PRO A 108 -33.83 34.69 -22.72
N GLY A 109 -34.27 34.54 -21.46
CA GLY A 109 -34.99 35.58 -20.70
C GLY A 109 -34.07 36.42 -19.81
N HIS A 110 -34.25 37.74 -19.91
CA HIS A 110 -33.64 38.79 -19.09
C HIS A 110 -33.78 38.58 -17.57
N ARG A 111 -32.72 38.91 -16.82
CA ARG A 111 -32.77 39.33 -15.41
C ARG A 111 -32.06 40.69 -15.27
N PRO A 112 -32.51 41.57 -14.37
CA PRO A 112 -32.07 42.96 -14.31
C PRO A 112 -30.72 43.13 -13.62
N ASP A 113 -30.01 44.18 -14.04
CA ASP A 113 -28.71 44.61 -13.59
C ASP A 113 -28.68 44.96 -12.09
N THR A 114 -27.85 44.25 -11.32
CA THR A 114 -27.39 44.70 -10.00
C THR A 114 -26.12 45.54 -10.17
N LEU A 115 -26.26 46.82 -9.82
CA LEU A 115 -25.23 47.85 -9.77
C LEU A 115 -23.99 47.39 -8.98
N VAL A 116 -22.85 47.25 -9.66
CA VAL A 116 -21.56 46.84 -9.07
C VAL A 116 -20.94 48.05 -8.34
N LEU A 117 -21.35 48.28 -7.08
CA LEU A 117 -20.74 49.29 -6.18
C LEU A 117 -19.58 48.75 -5.32
N ALA A 118 -19.43 47.43 -5.21
CA ALA A 118 -18.46 46.79 -4.31
C ALA A 118 -16.95 46.98 -4.68
N PRO A 119 -16.52 47.00 -5.96
CA PRO A 119 -15.10 47.11 -6.29
C PRO A 119 -14.56 48.55 -6.18
N VAL A 120 -15.42 49.57 -6.23
CA VAL A 120 -14.98 50.97 -6.12
C VAL A 120 -14.61 51.32 -4.68
N LEU A 121 -15.39 50.84 -3.70
CA LEU A 121 -15.07 51.07 -2.27
C LEU A 121 -13.81 50.34 -1.82
N THR A 122 -13.54 49.13 -2.32
CA THR A 122 -12.33 48.37 -1.97
C THR A 122 -11.07 49.02 -2.53
N ILE A 123 -11.12 49.56 -3.75
CA ILE A 123 -10.00 50.30 -4.34
C ILE A 123 -9.71 51.58 -3.55
N VAL A 124 -10.75 52.35 -3.16
CA VAL A 124 -10.58 53.58 -2.36
C VAL A 124 -9.98 53.28 -0.98
N SER A 125 -10.41 52.19 -0.32
CA SER A 125 -9.83 51.77 0.96
C SER A 125 -8.37 51.35 0.87
N ILE A 126 -7.97 50.67 -0.21
CA ILE A 126 -6.56 50.29 -0.44
C ILE A 126 -5.69 51.53 -0.70
N TYR A 127 -6.20 52.50 -1.48
CA TYR A 127 -5.49 53.76 -1.71
C TYR A 127 -5.30 54.58 -0.43
N LEU A 128 -6.32 54.66 0.43
CA LEU A 128 -6.22 55.33 1.74
C LEU A 128 -5.21 54.64 2.68
N LEU A 129 -5.15 53.30 2.67
CA LEU A 129 -4.20 52.54 3.48
C LEU A 129 -2.76 52.72 3.00
N LEU A 130 -2.54 52.73 1.68
CA LEU A 130 -1.23 52.97 1.08
C LEU A 130 -0.76 54.42 1.33
N LEU A 131 -1.67 55.40 1.28
CA LEU A 131 -1.37 56.78 1.61
C LEU A 131 -0.99 56.95 3.10
N LEU A 132 -1.68 56.24 3.99
CA LEU A 132 -1.38 56.22 5.43
C LEU A 132 0.00 55.59 5.70
N LEU A 133 0.32 54.48 5.02
CA LEU A 133 1.64 53.85 5.12
C LEU A 133 2.75 54.77 4.57
N LEU A 134 2.50 55.47 3.47
CA LEU A 134 3.46 56.41 2.90
C LEU A 134 3.71 57.59 3.85
N LEU A 135 2.67 58.11 4.51
CA LEU A 135 2.81 59.17 5.52
C LEU A 135 3.58 58.69 6.77
N LEU A 136 3.45 57.42 7.16
CA LEU A 136 4.21 56.81 8.25
C LEU A 136 5.69 56.57 7.90
N VAL A 137 6.00 56.30 6.62
CA VAL A 137 7.38 56.04 6.16
C VAL A 137 8.15 57.33 5.89
N VAL A 138 7.47 58.43 5.51
CA VAL A 138 8.11 59.69 5.13
C VAL A 138 8.08 60.75 6.25
N GLY A 139 7.27 60.57 7.30
CA GLY A 139 7.15 61.51 8.42
C GLY A 139 8.26 61.38 9.46
N LYS A 140 9.01 62.47 9.72
CA LYS A 140 9.96 62.54 10.85
C LYS A 140 9.21 62.46 12.19
N PRO A 141 9.72 61.72 13.20
CA PRO A 141 9.03 61.46 14.45
C PRO A 141 9.15 62.67 15.40
N ALA A 142 8.34 63.70 15.17
CA ALA A 142 8.20 64.82 16.12
C ALA A 142 6.85 65.54 16.08
N ALA A 143 5.87 65.10 15.28
CA ALA A 143 4.59 65.81 15.13
C ALA A 143 3.36 64.90 15.14
N ILE A 144 3.38 63.78 15.88
CA ILE A 144 2.21 62.90 16.05
C ILE A 144 1.80 62.87 17.53
N MET A 145 1.37 64.02 18.02
CA MET A 145 0.73 64.18 19.33
C MET A 145 -0.23 65.38 19.22
N PRO A 146 -1.27 65.30 18.34
CA PRO A 146 -2.62 65.12 18.89
C PRO A 146 -3.61 64.54 17.84
N LEU A 147 -3.68 63.22 17.64
CA LEU A 147 -4.72 62.61 16.77
C LEU A 147 -5.31 61.30 17.35
N GLN A 148 -5.08 61.02 18.63
CA GLN A 148 -5.60 59.80 19.29
C GLN A 148 -7.13 59.68 19.36
N PRO A 149 -7.97 60.74 19.51
CA PRO A 149 -9.42 60.53 19.60
C PRO A 149 -10.09 60.26 18.24
N ALA A 150 -9.50 60.69 17.12
CA ALA A 150 -10.06 60.46 15.78
C ALA A 150 -9.83 59.04 15.26
N MET A 151 -8.69 58.42 15.62
CA MET A 151 -8.36 57.04 15.22
C MET A 151 -9.20 55.99 15.96
N ALA A 152 -9.60 56.26 17.20
CA ALA A 152 -10.49 55.37 17.96
C ALA A 152 -11.92 55.32 17.38
N ALA A 153 -12.43 56.46 16.89
CA ALA A 153 -13.75 56.55 16.26
C ALA A 153 -13.81 55.83 14.89
N ALA A 154 -12.74 55.91 14.10
CA ALA A 154 -12.65 55.20 12.81
C ALA A 154 -12.56 53.67 12.99
N ALA A 155 -11.83 53.20 14.01
CA ALA A 155 -11.75 51.77 14.35
C ALA A 155 -13.11 51.19 14.82
N ALA A 156 -13.91 51.98 15.56
CA ALA A 156 -15.25 51.58 15.99
C ALA A 156 -16.26 51.50 14.82
N LEU A 157 -16.11 52.35 13.79
CA LEU A 157 -16.98 52.34 12.60
C LEU A 157 -16.62 51.19 11.63
N LEU A 158 -15.36 50.77 11.58
CA LEU A 158 -14.91 49.58 10.85
C LEU A 158 -15.34 48.26 11.54
N ALA A 159 -15.36 48.24 12.87
CA ALA A 159 -15.83 47.06 13.62
C ALA A 159 -17.34 46.80 13.46
N THR A 160 -18.14 47.87 13.36
CA THR A 160 -19.60 47.79 13.20
C THR A 160 -20.03 47.43 11.77
N THR A 161 -19.25 47.79 10.75
CA THR A 161 -19.51 47.41 9.36
C THR A 161 -19.07 45.98 9.03
N ALA A 162 -18.01 45.47 9.67
CA ALA A 162 -17.62 44.06 9.57
C ALA A 162 -18.65 43.10 10.19
N ALA A 163 -19.27 43.49 11.32
CA ALA A 163 -20.34 42.72 11.96
C ALA A 163 -21.63 42.68 11.11
N ALA A 164 -21.96 43.77 10.42
CA ALA A 164 -23.12 43.84 9.53
C ALA A 164 -22.94 43.04 8.22
N ALA A 165 -21.72 42.99 7.66
CA ALA A 165 -21.41 42.17 6.49
C ALA A 165 -21.43 40.65 6.79
N ALA A 166 -21.05 40.26 8.01
CA ALA A 166 -21.17 38.88 8.49
C ALA A 166 -22.63 38.45 8.70
N ALA A 167 -23.54 39.38 9.01
CA ALA A 167 -24.97 39.11 9.15
C ALA A 167 -25.72 39.04 7.80
N ALA A 168 -25.21 39.70 6.74
CA ALA A 168 -25.86 39.75 5.43
C ALA A 168 -25.47 38.59 4.48
N THR A 169 -24.45 37.80 4.81
CA THR A 169 -24.11 36.54 4.13
C THR A 169 -24.60 35.36 4.96
N GLY A 170 -25.93 35.24 5.05
CA GLY A 170 -26.60 34.05 5.56
C GLY A 170 -26.39 32.85 4.64
N ALA A 171 -25.15 32.38 4.50
CA ALA A 171 -24.90 30.98 4.26
C ALA A 171 -25.39 30.27 5.51
N ALA A 172 -26.44 29.46 5.37
CA ALA A 172 -26.99 28.66 6.43
C ALA A 172 -25.86 27.86 7.09
N ASN A 173 -25.35 28.37 8.21
CA ASN A 173 -24.49 27.64 9.11
C ASN A 173 -25.43 26.66 9.81
N THR A 174 -25.73 25.58 9.09
CA THR A 174 -26.30 24.39 9.69
C THR A 174 -25.22 23.87 10.62
N THR A 175 -25.23 24.37 11.86
CA THR A 175 -24.67 23.67 12.99
C THR A 175 -25.50 22.39 13.14
N THR A 176 -25.22 21.41 12.29
CA THR A 176 -25.47 20.01 12.59
C THR A 176 -24.78 19.78 13.92
N GLY A 177 -25.56 19.61 14.99
CA GLY A 177 -25.02 19.36 16.32
C GLY A 177 -23.94 18.29 16.20
N ALA A 178 -22.76 18.55 16.76
CA ALA A 178 -21.64 17.62 16.70
C ALA A 178 -22.19 16.24 17.04
N ALA A 179 -22.16 15.32 16.06
CA ALA A 179 -22.68 13.98 16.26
C ALA A 179 -22.03 13.45 17.54
N GLN A 180 -22.84 13.02 18.50
CA GLN A 180 -22.34 12.42 19.73
C GLN A 180 -21.60 11.13 19.31
N VAL A 181 -20.27 11.22 19.19
CA VAL A 181 -19.42 10.10 18.79
C VAL A 181 -18.98 9.34 20.03
N ASP A 182 -19.10 8.03 19.95
CA ASP A 182 -18.66 7.14 21.01
C ASP A 182 -17.15 6.86 20.88
N LEU A 183 -16.39 7.22 21.91
CA LEU A 183 -14.95 7.04 21.97
C LEU A 183 -14.53 5.77 22.74
N ASN A 184 -15.49 5.01 23.27
CA ASN A 184 -15.22 3.79 24.01
C ASN A 184 -14.61 2.71 23.10
N TRP A 185 -13.86 1.82 23.74
CA TRP A 185 -13.40 0.59 23.12
C TRP A 185 -14.54 -0.43 23.07
N TYR A 186 -14.69 -1.08 21.93
CA TYR A 186 -15.63 -2.17 21.68
C TYR A 186 -14.85 -3.43 21.28
N PRO A 187 -15.17 -4.61 21.85
CA PRO A 187 -14.48 -5.85 21.49
C PRO A 187 -14.66 -6.17 20.01
N PRO A 188 -13.66 -6.77 19.34
CA PRO A 188 -13.85 -7.33 18.00
C PRO A 188 -14.82 -8.52 18.06
N SER A 189 -15.38 -8.88 16.91
CA SER A 189 -16.16 -10.12 16.77
C SER A 189 -15.34 -11.35 17.19
N SER A 190 -15.99 -12.31 17.86
CA SER A 190 -15.37 -13.62 18.11
C SER A 190 -15.25 -14.40 16.81
N SER A 191 -14.07 -14.96 16.57
CA SER A 191 -13.71 -15.73 15.39
C SER A 191 -12.72 -16.85 15.74
N GLN A 192 -12.33 -17.65 14.75
CA GLN A 192 -11.26 -18.64 14.92
C GLN A 192 -9.88 -17.98 15.10
N VAL A 193 -9.71 -16.73 14.64
CA VAL A 193 -8.43 -16.01 14.70
C VAL A 193 -8.10 -15.57 16.14
N ASN A 194 -9.08 -15.03 16.87
CA ASN A 194 -8.88 -14.56 18.25
C ASN A 194 -9.24 -15.59 19.33
N ASN A 195 -9.48 -16.85 18.94
CA ASN A 195 -9.71 -17.96 19.85
C ASN A 195 -8.43 -18.78 20.04
N LEU A 196 -7.86 -18.71 21.25
CA LEU A 196 -6.61 -19.39 21.60
C LEU A 196 -6.73 -20.92 21.50
N THR A 197 -7.88 -21.47 21.88
CA THR A 197 -8.13 -22.92 21.79
C THR A 197 -8.03 -23.36 20.33
N THR A 198 -8.70 -22.68 19.40
CA THR A 198 -8.63 -23.06 17.98
C THR A 198 -7.25 -22.84 17.39
N ALA A 199 -6.53 -21.79 17.81
CA ALA A 199 -5.15 -21.56 17.37
C ALA A 199 -4.23 -22.74 17.73
N LEU A 200 -4.39 -23.30 18.94
CA LEU A 200 -3.58 -24.40 19.46
C LEU A 200 -4.04 -25.78 18.96
N THR A 201 -5.34 -26.03 18.85
CA THR A 201 -5.87 -27.40 18.68
C THR A 201 -6.30 -27.74 17.27
N THR A 202 -6.38 -26.77 16.35
CA THR A 202 -6.68 -27.05 14.93
C THR A 202 -5.58 -27.95 14.35
N PRO A 203 -5.91 -29.16 13.87
CA PRO A 203 -4.88 -30.12 13.47
C PRO A 203 -4.14 -29.71 12.20
N HIS A 204 -4.85 -29.10 11.23
CA HIS A 204 -4.32 -28.77 9.90
C HIS A 204 -4.84 -27.41 9.41
N GLY A 205 -4.02 -26.70 8.63
CA GLY A 205 -4.43 -25.51 7.91
C GLY A 205 -4.56 -24.25 8.76
N VAL A 206 -4.94 -23.16 8.09
CA VAL A 206 -4.89 -21.79 8.63
C VAL A 206 -6.18 -21.02 8.32
N TYR A 207 -7.34 -21.59 8.65
CA TYR A 207 -8.64 -20.93 8.47
C TYR A 207 -8.95 -20.50 7.02
N GLY A 208 -8.38 -21.20 6.03
CA GLY A 208 -8.49 -20.86 4.61
C GLY A 208 -7.58 -19.72 4.16
N PHE A 209 -6.66 -19.25 5.00
CA PHE A 209 -5.65 -18.27 4.66
C PHE A 209 -4.58 -18.86 3.74
N VAL A 210 -3.91 -17.99 2.98
CA VAL A 210 -2.87 -18.37 2.02
C VAL A 210 -1.51 -17.85 2.49
N PHE A 211 -0.48 -18.70 2.49
CA PHE A 211 0.89 -18.38 2.94
C PHE A 211 1.99 -18.80 1.96
N ASN A 212 1.63 -19.37 0.80
CA ASN A 212 2.58 -20.03 -0.09
C ASN A 212 2.53 -19.52 -1.54
N THR A 213 1.80 -18.44 -1.83
CA THR A 213 1.71 -17.88 -3.19
C THR A 213 1.35 -16.40 -3.19
N SER A 214 1.95 -15.63 -4.09
CA SER A 214 1.53 -14.23 -4.37
C SER A 214 0.39 -14.13 -5.37
N GLN A 215 -0.11 -15.24 -5.91
CA GLN A 215 -1.22 -15.21 -6.86
C GLN A 215 -2.47 -14.64 -6.17
N THR A 216 -2.99 -13.54 -6.72
CA THR A 216 -4.23 -12.97 -6.21
C THR A 216 -5.38 -13.90 -6.50
N THR A 217 -6.20 -14.20 -5.49
CA THR A 217 -7.36 -15.07 -5.67
C THR A 217 -8.40 -14.42 -6.59
N PRO A 218 -8.79 -15.06 -7.71
CA PRO A 218 -9.73 -14.46 -8.66
C PRO A 218 -11.19 -14.70 -8.27
N GLY A 219 -12.08 -13.83 -8.75
CA GLY A 219 -13.53 -14.07 -8.74
C GLY A 219 -14.12 -14.21 -7.34
N ALA A 220 -14.88 -15.28 -7.10
CA ALA A 220 -15.58 -15.49 -5.83
C ALA A 220 -14.65 -15.68 -4.61
N ALA A 221 -13.37 -16.00 -4.84
CA ALA A 221 -12.37 -16.12 -3.78
C ALA A 221 -11.64 -14.80 -3.49
N TYR A 222 -12.02 -13.69 -4.13
CA TYR A 222 -11.39 -12.39 -3.88
C TYR A 222 -11.57 -11.94 -2.42
N GLY A 223 -10.49 -11.37 -1.88
CA GLY A 223 -10.45 -10.92 -0.51
C GLY A 223 -10.30 -12.05 0.52
N THR A 224 -9.98 -13.27 0.08
CA THR A 224 -9.37 -14.29 0.95
C THR A 224 -8.03 -13.76 1.43
N TYR A 225 -7.78 -13.83 2.73
CA TYR A 225 -6.52 -13.39 3.31
C TYR A 225 -5.35 -14.17 2.69
N ASN A 226 -4.39 -13.43 2.14
CA ASN A 226 -3.16 -13.97 1.59
C ASN A 226 -1.98 -13.20 2.19
N TRP A 227 -1.18 -13.88 3.02
CA TRP A 227 -0.01 -13.28 3.66
C TRP A 227 1.02 -12.77 2.66
N CYS A 228 1.23 -13.47 1.54
CA CYS A 228 2.30 -13.18 0.59
C CYS A 228 1.98 -12.01 -0.34
N ASN A 229 0.71 -11.79 -0.62
CA ASN A 229 0.20 -10.67 -1.40
C ASN A 229 -1.26 -10.42 -0.99
N MET A 230 -1.46 -9.52 -0.03
CA MET A 230 -2.79 -9.25 0.49
C MET A 230 -3.72 -8.76 -0.62
N PRO A 231 -5.00 -9.16 -0.60
CA PRO A 231 -6.02 -8.51 -1.41
C PRO A 231 -5.96 -7.00 -1.18
N HIS A 232 -6.23 -6.23 -2.23
CA HIS A 232 -6.21 -4.77 -2.24
C HIS A 232 -7.22 -4.27 -3.27
N ALA A 233 -7.60 -3.00 -3.18
CA ALA A 233 -8.61 -2.41 -4.03
C ALA A 233 -8.18 -2.50 -5.50
N ARG A 234 -9.08 -3.00 -6.36
CA ARG A 234 -8.84 -3.10 -7.80
C ARG A 234 -10.13 -3.04 -8.58
N ALA A 235 -10.04 -2.62 -9.85
CA ALA A 235 -11.20 -2.21 -10.65
C ALA A 235 -12.32 -3.27 -10.77
N ARG A 236 -11.99 -4.56 -10.75
CA ARG A 236 -12.94 -5.65 -10.99
C ARG A 236 -13.89 -5.87 -9.80
N GLU A 237 -13.36 -5.96 -8.58
CA GLU A 237 -14.13 -6.27 -7.37
C GLU A 237 -14.45 -5.05 -6.51
N TYR A 238 -14.05 -3.86 -6.96
CA TYR A 238 -14.32 -2.61 -6.26
C TYR A 238 -15.83 -2.38 -6.04
N PRO A 239 -16.28 -2.15 -4.78
CA PRO A 239 -17.68 -1.88 -4.48
C PRO A 239 -18.05 -0.48 -4.98
N ALA A 240 -18.81 -0.37 -6.07
CA ALA A 240 -19.21 0.93 -6.59
C ALA A 240 -19.97 1.76 -5.54
N ALA A 241 -19.66 3.05 -5.41
CA ALA A 241 -20.48 3.96 -4.62
C ALA A 241 -21.88 4.05 -5.23
N LYS A 242 -22.91 4.16 -4.38
CA LYS A 242 -24.28 4.39 -4.84
C LYS A 242 -24.34 5.69 -5.66
N GLY A 243 -25.32 5.77 -6.57
CA GLY A 243 -25.54 6.98 -7.37
C GLY A 243 -25.62 8.24 -6.50
N GLY A 244 -25.08 9.34 -7.01
CA GLY A 244 -25.10 10.64 -6.33
C GLY A 244 -23.88 10.93 -5.45
N TYR A 245 -22.88 10.06 -5.35
CA TYR A 245 -21.61 10.36 -4.66
C TYR A 245 -20.48 10.58 -5.67
N LYS A 246 -19.73 11.68 -5.52
CA LYS A 246 -18.56 12.00 -6.34
C LYS A 246 -17.29 11.93 -5.51
N LEU A 247 -16.34 11.10 -5.91
CA LEU A 247 -15.03 10.98 -5.26
C LEU A 247 -14.23 12.29 -5.40
N LYS A 248 -13.58 12.72 -4.32
CA LYS A 248 -12.86 14.01 -4.23
C LYS A 248 -11.44 13.89 -3.72
N TYR A 249 -11.14 12.87 -2.92
CA TYR A 249 -9.81 12.64 -2.36
C TYR A 249 -9.63 11.17 -1.98
N VAL A 250 -8.40 10.67 -2.09
CA VAL A 250 -8.02 9.34 -1.64
C VAL A 250 -6.71 9.43 -0.86
N GLU A 251 -6.64 8.81 0.32
CA GLU A 251 -5.40 8.63 1.06
C GLU A 251 -5.24 7.17 1.48
N VAL A 252 -4.09 6.58 1.18
CA VAL A 252 -3.80 5.17 1.39
C VAL A 252 -2.66 5.00 2.39
N MET A 253 -2.77 4.04 3.29
CA MET A 253 -1.64 3.48 4.05
C MET A 253 -1.43 2.03 3.62
N GLN A 254 -0.26 1.72 3.09
CA GLN A 254 0.09 0.40 2.57
C GLN A 254 1.32 -0.17 3.29
N ARG A 255 1.26 -1.40 3.80
CA ARG A 255 2.46 -2.14 4.23
C ARG A 255 3.38 -2.38 3.03
N HIS A 256 4.69 -2.40 3.26
CA HIS A 256 5.64 -2.92 2.28
C HIS A 256 5.27 -4.35 1.79
N HIS A 257 5.77 -4.72 0.61
CA HIS A 257 5.55 -6.06 0.03
C HIS A 257 6.52 -7.11 0.57
N LYS A 258 6.44 -8.34 0.06
CA LYS A 258 7.24 -9.48 0.54
C LYS A 258 8.74 -9.21 0.47
N ARG A 259 9.43 -9.72 1.48
CA ARG A 259 10.85 -9.53 1.76
C ARG A 259 11.45 -10.80 2.32
N THR A 260 12.77 -10.84 2.42
CA THR A 260 13.45 -11.78 3.33
C THR A 260 13.00 -11.55 4.77
N PRO A 261 13.21 -12.52 5.69
CA PRO A 261 13.04 -12.28 7.12
C PRO A 261 13.89 -11.11 7.62
N TYR A 262 13.59 -10.63 8.83
CA TYR A 262 14.54 -9.80 9.58
C TYR A 262 15.76 -10.63 10.02
N ALA A 263 16.93 -9.99 10.10
CA ALA A 263 18.15 -10.67 10.54
C ALA A 263 18.01 -11.23 11.97
N SER A 264 17.35 -10.49 12.86
CA SER A 264 17.03 -10.90 14.23
C SER A 264 16.11 -12.12 14.32
N ASN A 265 15.36 -12.40 13.26
CA ASN A 265 14.37 -13.47 13.18
C ASN A 265 14.95 -14.70 12.43
N SER A 266 16.24 -14.65 12.07
CA SER A 266 16.94 -15.78 11.46
C SER A 266 17.15 -16.90 12.48
N PHE A 267 17.15 -18.13 11.99
CA PHE A 267 17.44 -19.31 12.82
C PHE A 267 18.96 -19.48 12.93
N PRO A 268 19.52 -19.84 14.10
CA PRO A 268 20.96 -20.01 14.30
C PRO A 268 21.61 -21.03 13.35
N VAL A 269 20.83 -21.98 12.85
CA VAL A 269 21.26 -22.90 11.80
C VAL A 269 20.39 -22.74 10.57
N GLU A 270 21.05 -22.65 9.41
CA GLU A 270 20.35 -22.65 8.12
C GLU A 270 20.76 -23.82 7.23
N SER A 271 19.74 -24.51 6.71
CA SER A 271 19.87 -25.63 5.79
C SER A 271 20.21 -25.21 4.36
N TYR A 272 19.95 -23.95 3.99
CA TYR A 272 20.22 -23.42 2.65
C TYR A 272 20.41 -21.90 2.67
N PRO A 273 21.01 -21.32 1.61
CA PRO A 273 21.22 -19.87 1.51
C PRO A 273 19.98 -19.10 1.03
N TRP A 274 19.93 -17.83 1.45
CA TRP A 274 19.08 -16.79 0.87
C TRP A 274 19.88 -15.97 -0.13
N ASN A 275 19.67 -16.25 -1.42
CA ASN A 275 20.31 -15.52 -2.50
C ASN A 275 19.34 -14.52 -3.12
N CYS A 276 19.83 -13.30 -3.35
CA CYS A 276 19.12 -12.17 -3.92
C CYS A 276 19.90 -11.61 -5.12
N ASP A 277 20.31 -12.52 -6.01
CA ASP A 277 21.14 -12.19 -7.18
C ASP A 277 20.29 -11.77 -8.40
N ASP A 278 18.96 -11.87 -8.29
CA ASP A 278 17.99 -11.57 -9.33
C ASP A 278 17.39 -10.15 -9.24
N GLN A 279 17.85 -9.35 -8.28
CA GLN A 279 17.43 -7.96 -8.10
C GLN A 279 18.58 -7.06 -7.61
N GLY A 280 18.54 -5.79 -8.01
CA GLY A 280 19.42 -4.74 -7.50
C GLY A 280 18.62 -3.72 -6.69
N LEU A 281 19.01 -3.48 -5.44
CA LEU A 281 18.51 -2.36 -4.64
C LEU A 281 19.43 -1.17 -4.88
N PHE A 282 18.99 -0.22 -5.69
CA PHE A 282 19.84 0.87 -6.18
C PHE A 282 19.99 1.99 -5.14
N PHE A 283 21.22 2.46 -4.96
CA PHE A 283 21.60 3.55 -4.06
C PHE A 283 22.55 4.49 -4.81
N TYR A 284 22.14 5.72 -5.05
CA TYR A 284 22.98 6.74 -5.65
C TYR A 284 22.44 8.14 -5.33
N GLY A 285 23.33 9.13 -5.27
CA GLY A 285 22.97 10.54 -5.28
C GLY A 285 23.05 11.09 -6.70
N ALA A 286 22.15 11.98 -7.07
CA ALA A 286 22.20 12.73 -8.31
C ALA A 286 21.92 14.21 -8.02
N PRO A 287 22.62 15.16 -8.67
CA PRO A 287 22.22 16.55 -8.59
C PRO A 287 20.80 16.69 -9.16
N PHE A 288 19.97 17.48 -8.49
CA PHE A 288 18.77 17.99 -9.15
C PHE A 288 19.23 18.81 -10.37
N GLY A 289 18.48 18.75 -11.47
CA GLY A 289 18.78 19.55 -12.64
C GLY A 289 18.68 21.06 -12.38
N ASN A 290 18.41 21.87 -13.41
CA ASN A 290 17.79 23.18 -13.13
C ASN A 290 16.61 22.96 -12.16
N PRO A 291 16.50 23.72 -11.04
CA PRO A 291 15.64 23.37 -9.93
C PRO A 291 14.18 23.26 -10.37
N THR A 292 13.68 22.04 -10.46
CA THR A 292 12.24 21.78 -10.57
C THR A 292 11.59 22.17 -9.24
N PRO A 293 10.46 22.91 -9.26
CA PRO A 293 9.72 23.18 -8.04
C PRO A 293 9.40 21.88 -7.30
N LEU A 294 9.68 21.83 -6.00
CA LEU A 294 9.24 20.72 -5.15
C LEU A 294 7.71 20.65 -5.18
N PRO A 295 7.11 19.44 -5.22
CA PRO A 295 5.67 19.30 -5.19
C PRO A 295 5.08 19.90 -3.91
N PRO A 296 3.78 20.21 -3.91
CA PRO A 296 3.10 20.75 -2.74
C PRO A 296 3.22 19.79 -1.55
N THR A 297 3.76 20.29 -0.44
CA THR A 297 3.70 19.61 0.86
C THR A 297 2.25 19.59 1.34
N PRO A 298 1.72 18.43 1.79
CA PRO A 298 0.41 18.37 2.43
C PRO A 298 0.41 19.23 3.71
N GLY A 299 -0.46 20.24 3.79
CA GLY A 299 -0.62 21.12 4.96
C GLY A 299 -1.05 22.56 4.62
N PRO A 300 -1.53 23.35 5.59
CA PRO A 300 -1.81 24.77 5.39
C PRO A 300 -0.52 25.51 4.99
N ALA A 301 -0.62 26.36 3.96
CA ALA A 301 0.51 27.06 3.37
C ALA A 301 1.16 28.04 4.38
N HIS A 302 2.17 27.58 5.12
CA HIS A 302 2.97 28.42 5.99
C HIS A 302 4.43 28.45 5.50
N GLY A 303 4.75 29.50 4.74
CA GLY A 303 6.13 29.94 4.50
C GLY A 303 6.54 30.08 3.02
N PRO A 304 7.38 31.08 2.68
CA PRO A 304 7.96 31.20 1.35
C PRO A 304 8.84 29.98 1.05
N ARG A 305 8.58 29.34 -0.10
CA ARG A 305 9.38 28.23 -0.62
C ARG A 305 10.75 28.76 -1.06
N PHE A 306 11.79 28.53 -0.27
CA PHE A 306 13.16 28.73 -0.71
C PHE A 306 13.55 27.59 -1.65
N ALA A 307 13.27 27.75 -2.95
CA ALA A 307 14.09 27.09 -3.95
C ALA A 307 15.41 27.87 -3.99
N PRO A 308 16.57 27.29 -3.61
CA PRO A 308 17.84 27.95 -3.88
C PRO A 308 17.92 28.15 -5.39
N GLY A 309 17.96 29.43 -5.81
CA GLY A 309 18.20 29.75 -7.21
C GLY A 309 19.53 29.14 -7.66
N PRO A 310 19.68 28.79 -8.94
CA PRO A 310 20.96 28.31 -9.45
C PRO A 310 22.05 29.34 -9.12
N PRO A 311 23.25 28.91 -8.72
CA PRO A 311 24.35 29.84 -8.49
C PRO A 311 24.58 30.70 -9.74
N PRO A 312 24.79 32.03 -9.60
CA PRO A 312 25.04 32.89 -10.75
C PRO A 312 26.32 32.44 -11.46
N GLY A 313 26.22 32.07 -12.74
CA GLY A 313 27.38 31.71 -13.57
C GLY A 313 27.48 30.25 -14.02
N ALA A 314 26.49 29.40 -13.73
CA ALA A 314 26.44 28.05 -14.29
C ALA A 314 26.06 28.10 -15.79
N GLY A 315 27.06 28.29 -16.65
CA GLY A 315 26.93 27.99 -18.08
C GLY A 315 26.45 26.55 -18.29
N SER A 316 25.88 26.28 -19.47
CA SER A 316 25.31 24.99 -19.89
C SER A 316 26.35 23.86 -19.96
N GLN A 317 26.87 23.45 -18.81
CA GLN A 317 27.66 22.23 -18.67
C GLN A 317 26.72 21.03 -18.74
N PRO A 318 27.06 19.97 -19.49
CA PRO A 318 26.31 18.72 -19.45
C PRO A 318 26.25 18.25 -17.99
N GLN A 319 25.06 18.15 -17.43
CA GLN A 319 24.92 17.62 -16.08
C GLN A 319 25.32 16.14 -16.09
N SER A 320 26.37 15.81 -15.35
CA SER A 320 26.82 14.43 -15.18
C SER A 320 25.67 13.59 -14.62
N GLN A 321 25.26 12.56 -15.37
CA GLN A 321 24.27 11.60 -14.90
C GLN A 321 24.92 10.60 -13.95
N SER A 322 24.29 10.34 -12.82
CA SER A 322 24.77 9.32 -11.88
C SER A 322 24.63 7.93 -12.48
N ALA A 323 25.66 7.10 -12.31
CA ALA A 323 25.54 5.68 -12.57
C ALA A 323 24.51 5.05 -11.62
N ARG A 324 23.73 4.09 -12.12
CA ARG A 324 22.81 3.31 -11.28
C ARG A 324 23.59 2.25 -10.53
N THR A 325 24.08 2.60 -9.34
CA THR A 325 24.79 1.68 -8.45
C THR A 325 23.84 0.98 -7.51
N TYR A 326 24.10 -0.29 -7.19
CA TYR A 326 23.39 -1.08 -6.19
C TYR A 326 24.41 -1.89 -5.37
N TRP A 327 24.01 -2.32 -4.18
CA TRP A 327 24.86 -3.16 -3.34
C TRP A 327 24.66 -4.64 -3.69
N ARG A 328 25.76 -5.34 -3.97
CA ARG A 328 25.79 -6.79 -4.14
C ARG A 328 26.31 -7.43 -2.86
N GLY A 329 25.46 -8.18 -2.16
CA GLY A 329 25.87 -8.87 -0.93
C GLY A 329 26.90 -9.96 -1.22
N THR A 330 27.88 -10.10 -0.32
CA THR A 330 28.93 -11.13 -0.41
C THR A 330 29.26 -11.66 0.98
N VAL A 331 29.54 -12.96 1.07
CA VAL A 331 30.08 -13.60 2.26
C VAL A 331 31.52 -14.00 1.98
N SER A 332 32.46 -13.56 2.81
CA SER A 332 33.84 -14.01 2.70
C SER A 332 33.99 -15.38 3.35
N PRO A 333 34.45 -16.43 2.62
CA PRO A 333 34.59 -17.78 3.18
C PRO A 333 35.66 -17.88 4.27
N ILE A 334 36.52 -16.88 4.38
CA ILE A 334 37.58 -16.79 5.39
C ILE A 334 37.21 -15.88 6.57
N ASN A 335 36.05 -15.20 6.55
CA ASN A 335 35.65 -14.32 7.65
C ASN A 335 35.07 -15.16 8.81
N PRO A 336 35.78 -15.27 9.95
CA PRO A 336 35.31 -16.08 11.08
C PRO A 336 34.13 -15.45 11.82
N PHE A 337 33.81 -14.18 11.53
CA PHE A 337 32.68 -13.44 12.12
C PHE A 337 31.39 -13.55 11.29
N THR A 338 31.32 -14.49 10.34
CA THR A 338 30.07 -14.77 9.62
C THR A 338 28.99 -15.18 10.63
N ALA A 339 27.88 -14.45 10.65
CA ALA A 339 26.79 -14.71 11.58
C ALA A 339 26.27 -16.15 11.41
N LYS A 340 26.13 -16.88 12.53
CA LYS A 340 25.56 -18.23 12.52
C LYS A 340 24.13 -18.16 11.98
N GLY A 341 23.78 -19.06 11.06
CA GLY A 341 22.44 -19.12 10.48
C GLY A 341 22.20 -18.18 9.30
N TRP A 342 23.14 -17.27 9.02
CA TRP A 342 23.08 -16.45 7.82
C TRP A 342 23.95 -17.05 6.71
N GLN A 343 23.32 -17.34 5.58
CA GLN A 343 23.99 -17.82 4.37
C GLN A 343 23.34 -17.15 3.16
N GLY A 344 24.16 -16.71 2.19
CA GLY A 344 23.72 -16.21 0.88
C GLY A 344 24.05 -14.74 0.62
N THR A 345 23.42 -14.17 -0.42
CA THR A 345 23.72 -12.84 -0.95
C THR A 345 22.71 -11.75 -0.58
N CYS A 346 21.60 -12.10 0.08
CA CYS A 346 20.61 -11.13 0.53
C CYS A 346 21.09 -10.27 1.70
N GLN A 347 20.62 -9.01 1.73
CA GLN A 347 20.61 -8.16 2.91
C GLN A 347 19.35 -8.47 3.74
N PHE A 348 19.40 -8.36 5.06
CA PHE A 348 18.26 -8.74 5.91
C PHE A 348 17.82 -7.55 6.77
N PRO A 349 16.57 -7.06 6.63
CA PRO A 349 15.60 -7.43 5.60
C PRO A 349 15.93 -6.84 4.22
N GLN A 350 15.48 -7.49 3.14
CA GLN A 350 15.54 -6.99 1.76
C GLN A 350 14.25 -7.32 1.02
N ILE A 351 13.70 -6.35 0.28
CA ILE A 351 12.61 -6.61 -0.67
C ILE A 351 13.10 -7.57 -1.75
N THR A 352 12.32 -8.62 -2.02
CA THR A 352 12.68 -9.63 -3.02
C THR A 352 12.21 -9.23 -4.42
N SER A 353 12.74 -9.86 -5.46
CA SER A 353 12.30 -9.67 -6.85
C SER A 353 10.78 -9.79 -6.98
N GLY A 354 10.20 -10.86 -6.45
CA GLY A 354 8.76 -11.02 -6.48
C GLY A 354 8.02 -9.93 -5.67
N GLY A 355 8.63 -9.35 -4.62
CA GLY A 355 8.01 -8.26 -3.85
C GLY A 355 8.00 -6.94 -4.62
N LEU A 356 8.99 -6.75 -5.49
CA LEU A 356 9.01 -5.66 -6.47
C LEU A 356 7.90 -5.87 -7.53
N ASP A 357 7.71 -7.09 -8.01
CA ASP A 357 6.64 -7.44 -8.96
C ASP A 357 5.25 -7.23 -8.35
N ASP A 358 5.02 -7.74 -7.13
CA ASP A 358 3.76 -7.56 -6.40
C ASP A 358 3.47 -6.06 -6.18
N SER A 359 4.51 -5.26 -5.94
CA SER A 359 4.39 -3.80 -5.82
C SER A 359 4.02 -3.10 -7.13
N PHE A 360 4.58 -3.53 -8.26
CA PHE A 360 4.20 -3.01 -9.57
C PHE A 360 2.73 -3.28 -9.87
N VAL A 361 2.30 -4.52 -9.65
CA VAL A 361 0.91 -4.94 -9.89
C VAL A 361 -0.05 -4.13 -9.00
N HIS A 362 0.29 -3.92 -7.73
CA HIS A 362 -0.53 -3.11 -6.82
C HIS A 362 -0.70 -1.67 -7.35
N GLY A 363 0.38 -1.05 -7.84
CA GLY A 363 0.32 0.27 -8.48
C GLY A 363 -0.60 0.31 -9.71
N ASP A 364 -0.49 -0.69 -10.60
CA ASP A 364 -1.33 -0.80 -11.80
C ASP A 364 -2.80 -1.02 -11.44
N ASP A 365 -3.09 -1.88 -10.46
CA ASP A 365 -4.46 -2.16 -10.00
C ASP A 365 -5.16 -0.91 -9.43
N LEU A 366 -4.46 -0.09 -8.65
CA LEU A 366 -4.99 1.17 -8.14
C LEU A 366 -5.10 2.25 -9.22
N TYR A 367 -4.20 2.28 -10.21
CA TYR A 367 -4.37 3.16 -11.37
C TYR A 367 -5.62 2.77 -12.16
N ARG A 368 -5.82 1.50 -12.50
CA ARG A 368 -7.02 1.05 -13.23
C ARG A 368 -8.30 1.34 -12.46
N LEU A 369 -8.26 1.22 -11.13
CA LEU A 369 -9.38 1.59 -10.29
C LEU A 369 -9.66 3.11 -10.35
N TYR A 370 -8.68 3.93 -9.97
CA TYR A 370 -8.93 5.34 -9.75
C TYR A 370 -8.84 6.20 -11.02
N HIS A 371 -8.11 5.78 -12.04
CA HIS A 371 -8.11 6.41 -13.36
C HIS A 371 -9.16 5.77 -14.28
N ASP A 372 -8.97 4.52 -14.71
CA ASP A 372 -9.78 3.95 -15.79
C ASP A 372 -11.25 3.76 -15.39
N LYS A 373 -11.50 3.20 -14.20
CA LYS A 373 -12.86 2.89 -13.75
C LYS A 373 -13.59 4.12 -13.21
N LEU A 374 -12.92 4.95 -12.41
CA LEU A 374 -13.55 6.06 -11.69
C LEU A 374 -13.34 7.43 -12.34
N GLY A 375 -12.41 7.57 -13.31
CA GLY A 375 -12.08 8.85 -13.93
C GLY A 375 -11.59 9.91 -12.94
N PHE A 376 -11.05 9.49 -11.79
CA PHE A 376 -10.69 10.35 -10.68
C PHE A 376 -9.25 10.87 -10.78
N LEU A 377 -8.29 9.99 -11.07
CA LEU A 377 -6.90 10.37 -11.24
C LEU A 377 -6.62 10.96 -12.63
N PRO A 378 -5.61 11.84 -12.77
CA PRO A 378 -5.08 12.21 -14.06
C PRO A 378 -4.50 10.99 -14.79
N GLY A 379 -4.62 10.95 -16.11
CA GLY A 379 -4.04 9.87 -16.90
C GLY A 379 -2.53 9.95 -17.04
N ARG A 380 -1.91 8.86 -17.48
CA ARG A 380 -0.47 8.70 -17.83
C ARG A 380 0.02 9.58 -19.00
N SER A 381 -0.62 10.72 -19.28
CA SER A 381 -0.43 11.55 -20.50
C SER A 381 1.04 11.87 -20.84
N ALA A 382 1.30 12.25 -22.10
CA ALA A 382 2.62 12.57 -22.63
C ALA A 382 3.41 13.67 -21.89
N ASP A 383 2.77 14.44 -21.00
CA ASP A 383 3.47 15.24 -19.99
C ASP A 383 3.55 14.45 -18.65
N PRO A 384 4.71 13.87 -18.31
CA PRO A 384 4.89 13.09 -17.09
C PRO A 384 4.71 13.90 -15.80
N ARG A 385 4.61 15.24 -15.88
CA ARG A 385 4.45 16.13 -14.73
C ARG A 385 3.00 16.43 -14.38
N ALA A 386 2.07 16.24 -15.32
CA ALA A 386 0.67 16.66 -15.14
C ALA A 386 -0.01 16.00 -13.92
N TRP A 387 0.37 14.77 -13.59
CA TRP A 387 -0.16 14.06 -12.42
C TRP A 387 0.59 14.39 -11.12
N GLN A 388 1.84 14.86 -11.18
CA GLN A 388 2.73 15.03 -10.03
C GLN A 388 2.27 16.13 -9.05
N ASP A 389 1.52 17.12 -9.52
CA ASP A 389 0.89 18.14 -8.66
C ASP A 389 -0.41 17.68 -7.99
N LYS A 390 -0.90 16.51 -8.39
CA LYS A 390 -2.16 15.89 -7.94
C LYS A 390 -1.94 14.63 -7.12
N VAL A 391 -0.75 14.03 -7.16
CA VAL A 391 -0.44 12.79 -6.44
C VAL A 391 0.89 12.89 -5.71
N ALA A 392 0.91 12.41 -4.48
CA ALA A 392 2.07 12.43 -3.62
C ALA A 392 2.29 11.06 -2.97
N PHE A 393 3.56 10.76 -2.70
CA PHE A 393 4.00 9.51 -2.09
C PHE A 393 4.81 9.84 -0.85
N ARG A 394 4.53 9.13 0.24
CA ARG A 394 5.25 9.22 1.50
C ARG A 394 5.78 7.85 1.89
N VAL A 395 7.00 7.83 2.40
CA VAL A 395 7.70 6.63 2.87
C VAL A 395 8.16 6.83 4.31
N THR A 396 8.59 5.76 4.96
CA THR A 396 9.19 5.83 6.30
C THR A 396 10.71 5.94 6.20
N ASN A 397 11.36 6.07 7.35
CA ASN A 397 12.82 6.04 7.47
C ASN A 397 13.44 4.66 7.13
N ASN A 398 12.64 3.61 6.98
CA ASN A 398 13.09 2.31 6.53
C ASN A 398 13.10 2.22 4.99
N VAL A 399 14.29 2.02 4.42
CA VAL A 399 14.54 2.06 2.97
C VAL A 399 13.71 1.07 2.15
N ILE A 400 13.23 -0.03 2.74
CA ILE A 400 12.38 -1.00 2.04
C ILE A 400 11.09 -0.35 1.53
N THR A 401 10.56 0.65 2.24
CA THR A 401 9.35 1.38 1.83
C THR A 401 9.60 2.25 0.60
N SER A 402 10.82 2.76 0.42
CA SER A 402 11.23 3.48 -0.80
C SER A 402 11.39 2.56 -2.00
N GLN A 403 11.89 1.33 -1.79
CA GLN A 403 12.02 0.33 -2.85
C GLN A 403 10.65 -0.11 -3.37
N VAL A 404 9.69 -0.34 -2.46
CA VAL A 404 8.28 -0.60 -2.78
C VAL A 404 7.67 0.59 -3.51
N ALA A 405 7.84 1.81 -2.98
CA ALA A 405 7.31 3.01 -3.62
C ALA A 405 7.77 3.16 -5.08
N GLY A 406 9.06 2.92 -5.37
CA GLY A 406 9.59 3.00 -6.73
C GLY A 406 8.86 2.09 -7.72
N MET A 407 8.64 0.84 -7.35
CA MET A 407 7.95 -0.13 -8.22
C MET A 407 6.44 0.11 -8.30
N PHE A 408 5.83 0.52 -7.19
CA PHE A 408 4.43 0.95 -7.17
C PHE A 408 4.19 2.11 -8.14
N ILE A 409 5.03 3.14 -8.10
CA ILE A 409 4.91 4.32 -8.98
C ILE A 409 5.12 3.92 -10.45
N ALA A 410 6.05 3.00 -10.72
CA ALA A 410 6.25 2.45 -12.05
C ALA A 410 5.00 1.73 -12.56
N GLY A 411 4.30 0.95 -11.74
CA GLY A 411 3.03 0.32 -12.11
C GLY A 411 1.88 1.32 -12.26
N MET A 412 1.80 2.28 -11.34
CA MET A 412 0.71 3.27 -11.32
C MET A 412 0.78 4.19 -12.55
N TYR A 413 1.95 4.74 -12.87
CA TYR A 413 2.09 5.79 -13.89
C TYR A 413 2.97 5.41 -15.09
N GLU A 414 3.45 4.17 -15.18
CA GLU A 414 4.34 3.70 -16.27
C GLU A 414 5.54 4.64 -16.49
N VAL A 415 6.06 5.21 -15.41
CA VAL A 415 7.17 6.16 -15.48
C VAL A 415 8.44 5.47 -15.97
N SER A 416 9.24 6.19 -16.75
CA SER A 416 10.55 5.67 -17.15
C SER A 416 11.43 5.45 -15.90
N PRO A 417 12.38 4.50 -15.94
CA PRO A 417 13.34 4.31 -14.86
C PRO A 417 14.25 5.53 -14.57
N ALA A 418 14.23 6.56 -15.41
CA ALA A 418 14.95 7.82 -15.21
C ALA A 418 14.08 8.92 -14.57
N ALA A 419 12.79 8.66 -14.33
CA ALA A 419 11.89 9.63 -13.74
C ALA A 419 12.33 9.97 -12.30
N GLN A 420 12.32 11.27 -11.98
CA GLN A 420 12.63 11.78 -10.66
C GLN A 420 11.31 12.07 -9.94
N ILE A 421 10.88 11.15 -9.08
CA ILE A 421 9.66 11.30 -8.29
C ILE A 421 10.06 11.48 -6.83
N PRO A 422 9.69 12.60 -6.19
CA PRO A 422 10.01 12.83 -4.80
C PRO A 422 9.16 11.95 -3.89
N LEU A 423 9.80 11.38 -2.87
CA LEU A 423 9.16 10.66 -1.78
C LEU A 423 9.25 11.54 -0.53
N ILE A 424 8.09 11.81 0.08
CA ILE A 424 8.00 12.56 1.33
C ILE A 424 8.46 11.64 2.46
N ILE A 425 9.30 12.17 3.35
CA ILE A 425 9.81 11.48 4.53
C ILE A 425 9.86 12.47 5.69
N GLN A 426 9.56 12.01 6.90
CA GLN A 426 9.76 12.77 8.12
C GLN A 426 11.09 12.39 8.77
N ALA A 427 11.65 13.28 9.59
CA ALA A 427 12.88 12.99 10.30
C ALA A 427 12.73 11.77 11.22
N SER A 428 13.78 10.94 11.27
CA SER A 428 13.88 9.82 12.21
C SER A 428 13.61 10.28 13.64
N GLY A 429 12.87 9.48 14.40
CA GLY A 429 12.50 9.80 15.79
C GLY A 429 11.28 10.70 15.95
N VAL A 430 10.74 11.27 14.87
CA VAL A 430 9.45 11.98 14.88
C VAL A 430 8.50 11.54 13.76
N ASP A 431 8.91 10.59 12.93
CA ASP A 431 8.08 10.04 11.88
C ASP A 431 6.76 9.52 12.45
N SER A 432 5.65 10.06 11.96
CA SER A 432 4.30 9.68 12.35
C SER A 432 3.81 8.45 11.59
N LEU A 433 4.36 8.15 10.41
CA LEU A 433 3.93 7.04 9.54
C LEU A 433 4.53 5.71 10.01
N GLU A 434 5.81 5.70 10.36
CA GLU A 434 6.41 4.69 11.23
C GLU A 434 6.52 5.33 12.60
N PRO A 435 5.55 5.11 13.51
CA PRO A 435 5.38 5.93 14.71
C PRO A 435 6.59 5.85 15.64
N GLN A 436 7.54 6.77 15.43
CA GLN A 436 8.87 6.80 16.05
C GLN A 436 9.01 7.87 17.13
N TYR A 437 8.04 8.79 17.24
CA TYR A 437 8.02 9.74 18.35
C TYR A 437 7.89 9.02 19.69
N SER A 438 8.60 9.53 20.70
CA SER A 438 8.60 8.92 22.04
C SER A 438 7.20 8.98 22.65
N CYS A 439 6.70 7.83 23.09
CA CYS A 439 5.43 7.73 23.79
C CYS A 439 5.47 6.67 24.90
N PRO A 440 6.04 7.00 26.08
CA PRO A 440 6.20 6.08 27.20
C PRO A 440 4.90 5.34 27.59
N THR A 441 3.76 6.03 27.60
CA THR A 441 2.45 5.41 27.90
C THR A 441 2.13 4.30 26.91
N ALA A 442 2.23 4.55 25.60
CA ALA A 442 1.93 3.54 24.59
C ALA A 442 2.91 2.36 24.68
N SER A 443 4.20 2.62 24.88
CA SER A 443 5.23 1.58 25.06
C SER A 443 4.94 0.72 26.30
N SER A 444 4.57 1.33 27.42
CA SER A 444 4.22 0.63 28.65
C SER A 444 2.99 -0.26 28.46
N LEU A 445 1.94 0.26 27.83
CA LEU A 445 0.72 -0.51 27.57
C LEU A 445 0.96 -1.70 26.63
N PHE A 446 1.66 -1.50 25.51
CA PHE A 446 2.01 -2.61 24.63
C PHE A 446 2.95 -3.62 25.31
N SER A 447 3.85 -3.18 26.20
CA SER A 447 4.71 -4.09 26.95
C SER A 447 3.91 -4.90 27.97
N LYS A 448 2.97 -4.27 28.69
CA LYS A 448 2.05 -4.95 29.61
C LYS A 448 1.26 -6.05 28.89
N ILE A 449 0.64 -5.74 27.75
CA ILE A 449 -0.16 -6.68 26.94
C ILE A 449 0.68 -7.89 26.48
N LYS A 450 1.96 -7.68 26.20
CA LYS A 450 2.90 -8.72 25.74
C LYS A 450 3.78 -9.28 26.85
N SER A 451 3.27 -9.36 28.08
CA SER A 451 4.05 -9.83 29.23
C SER A 451 3.26 -10.79 30.09
N SER A 452 3.93 -11.40 31.08
CA SER A 452 3.29 -12.20 32.12
C SER A 452 2.26 -11.43 32.96
N SER A 453 2.21 -10.10 32.88
CA SER A 453 1.15 -9.31 33.55
C SER A 453 -0.22 -9.44 32.87
N ASP A 454 -0.25 -9.85 31.60
CA ASP A 454 -1.46 -10.25 30.90
C ASP A 454 -1.62 -11.77 30.99
N ALA A 455 -2.64 -12.23 31.72
CA ALA A 455 -2.88 -13.64 31.95
C ALA A 455 -3.17 -14.44 30.66
N ARG A 456 -3.78 -13.81 29.64
CA ARG A 456 -4.06 -14.48 28.35
C ARG A 456 -2.78 -14.61 27.54
N TRP A 457 -1.92 -13.59 27.57
CA TRP A 457 -0.58 -13.68 26.98
C TRP A 457 0.26 -14.74 27.71
N GLN A 458 0.26 -14.78 29.04
CA GLN A 458 0.99 -15.82 29.76
C GLN A 458 0.48 -17.23 29.44
N ASP A 459 -0.84 -17.42 29.40
CA ASP A 459 -1.48 -18.70 29.11
C ASP A 459 -1.15 -19.21 27.70
N HIS A 460 -1.08 -18.32 26.69
CA HIS A 460 -0.75 -18.73 25.32
C HIS A 460 0.71 -19.23 25.22
N LEU A 461 1.67 -18.58 25.88
CA LEU A 461 3.06 -19.04 25.92
C LEU A 461 3.18 -20.38 26.66
N ALA A 462 2.52 -20.49 27.82
CA ALA A 462 2.53 -21.72 28.61
C ALA A 462 1.95 -22.92 27.83
N LYS A 463 0.83 -22.73 27.14
CA LYS A 463 0.17 -23.79 26.36
C LYS A 463 0.91 -24.14 25.06
N SER A 464 1.70 -23.22 24.52
CA SER A 464 2.46 -23.44 23.30
C SER A 464 3.92 -23.86 23.55
N ALA A 465 4.35 -24.01 24.81
CA ALA A 465 5.72 -24.36 25.19
C ALA A 465 6.25 -25.64 24.50
N GLN A 466 5.40 -26.65 24.31
CA GLN A 466 5.82 -27.88 23.60
C GLN A 466 6.03 -27.65 22.09
N LEU A 467 5.25 -26.76 21.47
CA LEU A 467 5.44 -26.37 20.08
C LEU A 467 6.77 -25.61 19.94
N ILE A 468 7.01 -24.65 20.82
CA ILE A 468 8.26 -23.88 20.87
C ILE A 468 9.46 -24.81 21.03
N ALA A 469 9.43 -25.75 21.98
CA ALA A 469 10.53 -26.68 22.20
C ALA A 469 10.83 -27.56 20.97
N LYS A 470 9.81 -27.95 20.20
CA LYS A 470 9.99 -28.67 18.92
C LYS A 470 10.65 -27.79 17.86
N LEU A 471 10.22 -26.53 17.75
CA LEU A 471 10.79 -25.58 16.80
C LEU A 471 12.24 -25.23 17.17
N ASP A 472 12.56 -25.04 18.46
CA ASP A 472 13.92 -24.85 18.97
C ASP A 472 14.84 -26.02 18.58
N ALA A 473 14.37 -27.25 18.80
CA ALA A 473 15.14 -28.47 18.50
C ALA A 473 15.50 -28.63 17.01
N ILE A 474 14.67 -28.07 16.11
CA ILE A 474 14.91 -28.08 14.66
C ILE A 474 15.77 -26.89 14.24
N SER A 475 15.45 -25.69 14.72
CA SER A 475 16.05 -24.41 14.31
C SER A 475 17.38 -24.09 14.99
N GLY A 476 17.74 -24.82 16.06
CA GLY A 476 18.93 -24.57 16.86
C GLY A 476 18.83 -23.33 17.76
N VAL A 477 17.66 -22.69 17.84
CA VAL A 477 17.37 -21.63 18.81
C VAL A 477 17.55 -22.21 20.21
N GLN A 478 18.39 -21.54 21.00
CA GLN A 478 18.65 -21.97 22.36
C GLN A 478 17.55 -21.42 23.27
N PRO A 479 16.96 -22.25 24.15
CA PRO A 479 16.10 -21.76 25.21
C PRO A 479 16.86 -20.71 26.02
N SER A 480 16.32 -19.49 26.12
CA SER A 480 16.90 -18.46 26.98
C SER A 480 16.17 -18.46 28.31
N PRO A 481 16.88 -18.60 29.46
CA PRO A 481 16.26 -18.48 30.78
C PRO A 481 15.74 -17.07 31.08
N ASN A 482 16.15 -16.06 30.28
CA ASN A 482 15.56 -14.72 30.25
C ASN A 482 14.82 -14.57 28.90
N ASP A 483 13.55 -14.97 28.86
CA ASP A 483 12.80 -15.26 27.62
C ASP A 483 12.40 -14.04 26.77
N GLY A 484 12.74 -12.81 27.20
CA GLY A 484 12.25 -11.56 26.59
C GLY A 484 12.73 -11.26 25.16
N GLY A 485 13.43 -12.20 24.50
CA GLY A 485 13.98 -12.06 23.15
C GLY A 485 13.20 -12.86 22.10
N PHE A 486 13.57 -14.14 21.93
CA PHE A 486 13.04 -14.99 20.85
C PHE A 486 11.71 -15.65 21.21
N HIS A 487 11.51 -15.99 22.49
CA HIS A 487 10.36 -16.78 22.96
C HIS A 487 9.24 -15.93 23.58
N ALA A 488 9.40 -14.60 23.59
CA ALA A 488 8.38 -13.68 24.08
C ALA A 488 7.12 -13.63 23.19
N SER A 489 7.20 -14.09 21.94
CA SER A 489 6.11 -14.18 20.97
C SER A 489 6.47 -15.16 19.84
N PHE A 490 5.51 -15.47 18.97
CA PHE A 490 5.71 -16.24 17.74
C PHE A 490 6.25 -15.40 16.57
N ASP A 491 6.51 -14.10 16.74
CA ASP A 491 6.98 -13.19 15.68
C ASP A 491 8.17 -13.74 14.89
N HIS A 492 9.21 -14.20 15.58
CA HIS A 492 10.43 -14.71 14.95
C HIS A 492 10.16 -15.96 14.10
N TYR A 493 9.41 -16.91 14.65
CA TYR A 493 9.01 -18.12 13.93
C TYR A 493 8.10 -17.79 12.75
N PHE A 494 7.14 -16.90 12.95
CA PHE A 494 6.19 -16.51 11.93
C PHE A 494 6.88 -15.82 10.76
N ASP A 495 7.69 -14.79 11.00
CA ASP A 495 8.42 -14.05 9.95
C ASP A 495 9.34 -14.99 9.17
N ASN A 496 10.09 -15.85 9.88
CA ASN A 496 11.00 -16.80 9.25
C ASN A 496 10.27 -17.82 8.35
N LEU A 497 9.30 -18.53 8.90
CA LEU A 497 8.62 -19.62 8.19
C LEU A 497 7.73 -19.06 7.07
N SER A 498 6.99 -17.99 7.33
CA SER A 498 6.08 -17.40 6.33
C SER A 498 6.86 -16.80 5.16
N ALA A 499 8.00 -16.16 5.41
CA ALA A 499 8.85 -15.67 4.33
C ALA A 499 9.34 -16.83 3.44
N ARG A 500 9.71 -17.99 4.00
CA ARG A 500 10.11 -19.16 3.18
C ARG A 500 8.98 -19.61 2.27
N GLN A 501 7.78 -19.76 2.81
CA GLN A 501 6.63 -20.21 2.04
C GLN A 501 6.23 -19.23 0.94
N CYS A 502 6.27 -17.92 1.21
CA CYS A 502 6.02 -16.91 0.18
C CYS A 502 7.03 -16.90 -0.97
N HIS A 503 8.22 -17.45 -0.75
CA HIS A 503 9.27 -17.57 -1.76
C HIS A 503 9.44 -19.01 -2.27
N ALA A 504 8.45 -19.88 -2.04
CA ALA A 504 8.48 -21.30 -2.42
C ALA A 504 9.74 -22.05 -1.94
N LYS A 505 10.32 -21.61 -0.81
CA LYS A 505 11.46 -22.27 -0.18
C LYS A 505 10.96 -23.35 0.79
N ALA A 506 11.72 -24.45 0.90
CA ALA A 506 11.39 -25.54 1.80
C ALA A 506 11.36 -25.08 3.26
N LEU A 507 10.47 -25.64 4.07
CA LEU A 507 10.54 -25.44 5.52
C LEU A 507 11.86 -26.00 6.07
N PRO A 508 12.46 -25.37 7.09
CA PRO A 508 13.81 -25.70 7.51
C PRO A 508 13.89 -27.06 8.22
N CYS A 509 15.05 -27.70 8.08
CA CYS A 509 15.37 -28.98 8.70
C CYS A 509 16.57 -28.84 9.64
N LYS A 510 16.62 -29.72 10.64
CA LYS A 510 17.74 -29.81 11.56
C LYS A 510 19.02 -30.20 10.82
N ILE A 511 20.08 -29.41 10.97
CA ILE A 511 21.39 -29.72 10.37
C ILE A 511 22.03 -30.90 11.11
N GLY A 512 22.53 -31.89 10.35
CA GLY A 512 23.20 -33.08 10.90
C GLY A 512 22.24 -34.12 11.51
N GLY A 513 20.93 -33.88 11.48
CA GLY A 513 19.92 -34.91 11.73
C GLY A 513 19.71 -35.80 10.50
N GLY A 514 19.13 -36.99 10.69
CA GLY A 514 18.65 -37.81 9.57
C GLY A 514 17.60 -37.06 8.74
N SER A 515 17.30 -37.54 7.52
CA SER A 515 16.49 -36.86 6.49
C SER A 515 14.99 -36.66 6.82
N GLY A 516 14.60 -36.47 8.09
CA GLY A 516 13.20 -36.35 8.53
C GLY A 516 12.91 -35.34 9.66
N ASP A 517 13.92 -34.73 10.28
CA ASP A 517 13.72 -33.76 11.38
C ASP A 517 13.49 -32.33 10.84
N CYS A 518 12.40 -32.14 10.10
CA CYS A 518 12.04 -30.85 9.49
C CYS A 518 10.81 -30.23 10.15
N VAL A 519 10.68 -28.90 10.04
CA VAL A 519 9.42 -28.24 10.35
C VAL A 519 8.37 -28.74 9.35
N THR A 520 7.35 -29.43 9.84
CA THR A 520 6.23 -29.91 9.02
C THR A 520 5.28 -28.76 8.71
N GLN A 521 4.39 -28.95 7.72
CA GLN A 521 3.35 -27.96 7.43
C GLN A 521 2.45 -27.71 8.64
N ASP A 522 2.10 -28.74 9.41
CA ASP A 522 1.25 -28.58 10.60
C ASP A 522 1.91 -27.73 11.70
N LEU A 523 3.24 -27.85 11.86
CA LEU A 523 4.01 -26.99 12.76
C LEU A 523 4.02 -25.55 12.26
N ALA A 524 4.23 -25.33 10.96
CA ALA A 524 4.18 -24.00 10.36
C ALA A 524 2.78 -23.37 10.47
N ASP A 525 1.73 -24.13 10.18
CA ASP A 525 0.34 -23.69 10.30
C ASP A 525 -0.02 -23.33 11.74
N ALA A 526 0.48 -24.07 12.74
CA ALA A 526 0.32 -23.73 14.15
C ALA A 526 0.98 -22.39 14.49
N VAL A 527 2.20 -22.15 14.01
CA VAL A 527 2.88 -20.85 14.14
C VAL A 527 2.05 -19.74 13.50
N TYR A 528 1.50 -19.97 12.30
CA TYR A 528 0.69 -18.97 11.60
C TYR A 528 -0.60 -18.66 12.35
N ARG A 529 -1.32 -19.67 12.87
CA ARG A 529 -2.52 -19.42 13.68
C ARG A 529 -2.18 -18.66 14.97
N LEU A 530 -1.07 -18.98 15.63
CA LEU A 530 -0.64 -18.31 16.86
C LEU A 530 -0.22 -16.87 16.61
N GLY A 531 0.56 -16.57 15.56
CA GLY A 531 0.90 -15.19 15.23
C GLY A 531 -0.31 -14.34 14.84
N GLN A 532 -1.32 -14.94 14.18
CA GLN A 532 -2.60 -14.26 13.93
C GLN A 532 -3.35 -13.95 15.22
N TRP A 533 -3.39 -14.91 16.15
CA TRP A 533 -3.97 -14.72 17.47
C TRP A 533 -3.25 -13.62 18.25
N GLU A 534 -1.92 -13.62 18.25
CA GLU A 534 -1.09 -12.61 18.93
C GLU A 534 -1.39 -11.20 18.40
N TYR A 535 -1.45 -11.00 17.08
CA TYR A 535 -1.78 -9.69 16.52
C TYR A 535 -3.20 -9.25 16.86
N SER A 536 -4.16 -10.18 16.88
CA SER A 536 -5.51 -9.87 17.34
C SER A 536 -5.51 -9.44 18.81
N HIS A 537 -4.78 -10.16 19.67
CA HIS A 537 -4.65 -9.83 21.10
C HIS A 537 -3.99 -8.47 21.34
N ILE A 538 -2.82 -8.24 20.74
CA ILE A 538 -2.00 -7.03 20.91
C ILE A 538 -2.76 -5.77 20.48
N TYR A 539 -3.51 -5.85 19.37
CA TYR A 539 -4.10 -4.67 18.75
C TYR A 539 -5.61 -4.56 18.91
N ARG A 540 -6.32 -5.60 19.40
CA ARG A 540 -7.76 -5.52 19.68
C ARG A 540 -8.19 -6.22 20.96
N ASP A 541 -7.92 -7.51 21.15
CA ASP A 541 -8.60 -8.32 22.17
C ASP A 541 -8.15 -8.05 23.62
N ALA A 542 -7.00 -7.41 23.85
CA ALA A 542 -6.52 -7.05 25.19
C ALA A 542 -7.23 -5.82 25.82
N GLY A 543 -8.47 -5.53 25.39
CA GLY A 543 -9.32 -4.51 25.98
C GLY A 543 -8.96 -3.07 25.58
N ALA A 544 -9.47 -2.11 26.35
CA ALA A 544 -9.34 -0.68 26.08
C ALA A 544 -7.88 -0.16 26.05
N ASP A 545 -6.94 -0.88 26.66
CA ASP A 545 -5.51 -0.58 26.61
C ASP A 545 -4.99 -0.61 25.16
N THR A 546 -5.53 -1.49 24.30
CA THR A 546 -5.16 -1.60 22.88
C THR A 546 -5.45 -0.30 22.10
N LEU A 547 -6.67 0.24 22.23
CA LEU A 547 -7.09 1.49 21.62
C LEU A 547 -6.30 2.67 22.17
N THR A 548 -6.07 2.70 23.49
CA THR A 548 -5.30 3.77 24.14
C THR A 548 -3.86 3.80 23.62
N ALA A 549 -3.20 2.64 23.58
CA ALA A 549 -1.82 2.51 23.10
C ALA A 549 -1.71 2.85 21.61
N ALA A 550 -2.66 2.39 20.79
CA ALA A 550 -2.68 2.69 19.36
C ALA A 550 -2.92 4.19 19.11
N ALA A 551 -3.96 4.78 19.71
CA ALA A 551 -4.28 6.21 19.54
C ALA A 551 -3.14 7.12 20.02
N ALA A 552 -2.43 6.75 21.08
CA ALA A 552 -1.27 7.50 21.55
C ALA A 552 -0.05 7.34 20.61
N SER A 553 0.18 6.14 20.06
CA SER A 553 1.37 5.86 19.24
C SER A 553 1.25 6.24 17.76
N ILE A 554 0.09 6.12 17.11
CA ILE A 554 -0.09 6.53 15.71
C ILE A 554 -0.92 7.83 15.56
N GLY A 555 -1.28 8.45 16.68
CA GLY A 555 -2.23 9.55 16.72
C GLY A 555 -1.82 10.79 15.94
N VAL A 556 -0.52 11.07 15.78
CA VAL A 556 -0.05 12.18 14.95
C VAL A 556 -0.44 11.95 13.49
N TRP A 557 -0.24 10.75 12.94
CA TRP A 557 -0.63 10.43 11.56
C TRP A 557 -2.15 10.46 11.39
N VAL A 558 -2.91 9.99 12.38
CA VAL A 558 -4.39 10.09 12.38
C VAL A 558 -4.83 11.56 12.32
N ALA A 559 -4.16 12.45 13.04
CA ALA A 559 -4.46 13.88 12.99
C ALA A 559 -4.05 14.52 11.65
N GLU A 560 -2.95 14.09 11.03
CA GLU A 560 -2.54 14.51 9.69
C GLU A 560 -3.60 14.12 8.64
N LEU A 561 -4.05 12.86 8.62
CA LEU A 561 -5.16 12.40 7.78
C LEU A 561 -6.42 13.26 8.01
N ALA A 562 -6.80 13.48 9.27
CA ALA A 562 -7.95 14.32 9.60
C ALA A 562 -7.80 15.77 9.09
N ALA A 563 -6.58 16.32 9.12
CA ALA A 563 -6.28 17.64 8.58
C ALA A 563 -6.40 17.66 7.05
N HIS A 564 -5.90 16.64 6.33
CA HIS A 564 -6.05 16.53 4.88
C HIS A 564 -7.52 16.44 4.46
N LEU A 565 -8.32 15.62 5.15
CA LEU A 565 -9.76 15.51 4.90
C LEU A 565 -10.46 16.86 5.09
N ARG A 566 -10.16 17.60 6.17
CA ARG A 566 -10.72 18.94 6.41
C ARG A 566 -10.31 19.95 5.33
N ALA A 567 -9.04 19.96 4.94
CA ALA A 567 -8.56 20.83 3.87
C ALA A 567 -9.34 20.56 2.57
N ARG A 568 -9.58 19.29 2.22
CA ARG A 568 -10.36 18.91 1.05
C ARG A 568 -11.82 19.34 1.14
N ILE A 569 -12.44 19.18 2.30
CA ILE A 569 -13.81 19.64 2.58
C ILE A 569 -13.92 21.16 2.42
N ALA A 570 -12.90 21.90 2.86
CA ALA A 570 -12.82 23.36 2.74
C ALA A 570 -12.48 23.85 1.31
N GLY A 571 -12.21 22.94 0.36
CA GLY A 571 -11.80 23.29 -1.00
C GLY A 571 -10.33 23.72 -1.12
N GLU A 572 -9.50 23.38 -0.12
CA GLU A 572 -8.08 23.72 -0.07
C GLU A 572 -7.20 22.62 -0.72
N GLY A 573 -6.05 23.05 -1.24
CA GLY A 573 -5.03 22.19 -1.85
C GLY A 573 -5.39 21.62 -3.23
N SER A 574 -4.41 21.02 -3.92
CA SER A 574 -4.58 20.44 -5.27
C SER A 574 -4.48 18.92 -5.35
N LEU A 575 -3.84 18.29 -4.36
CA LEU A 575 -3.66 16.84 -4.20
C LEU A 575 -4.96 16.02 -4.22
N LEU A 576 -5.12 15.14 -5.20
CA LEU A 576 -6.22 14.18 -5.27
C LEU A 576 -5.90 12.87 -4.53
N TYR A 577 -4.63 12.47 -4.52
CA TYR A 577 -4.23 11.17 -4.01
C TYR A 577 -2.94 11.24 -3.20
N MET A 578 -2.92 10.62 -2.03
CA MET A 578 -1.74 10.45 -1.20
C MET A 578 -1.54 8.97 -0.88
N HIS A 579 -0.33 8.46 -1.13
CA HIS A 579 0.02 7.08 -0.77
C HIS A 579 1.10 7.08 0.31
N ASN A 580 0.87 6.37 1.40
CA ASN A 580 1.79 6.24 2.51
C ASN A 580 2.30 4.80 2.59
N PHE A 581 3.55 4.55 2.25
CA PHE A 581 4.19 3.24 2.37
C PHE A 581 4.75 3.06 3.79
N ALA A 582 4.26 2.05 4.50
CA ALA A 582 4.41 1.87 5.94
C ALA A 582 4.75 0.40 6.28
N HIS A 583 4.52 0.04 7.55
CA HIS A 583 4.78 -1.29 8.10
C HIS A 583 3.50 -1.95 8.60
N ASP A 584 3.59 -3.24 8.93
CA ASP A 584 2.53 -3.96 9.65
C ASP A 584 2.22 -3.28 10.98
N GLY A 585 3.23 -2.87 11.74
CA GLY A 585 3.06 -2.15 12.99
C GLY A 585 2.27 -0.83 12.84
N SER A 586 2.44 -0.10 11.74
CA SER A 586 1.66 1.10 11.43
C SER A 586 0.22 0.73 11.10
N THR A 587 0.05 -0.24 10.19
CA THR A 587 -1.25 -0.72 9.71
C THR A 587 -2.10 -1.27 10.87
N SER A 588 -1.53 -2.11 11.73
CA SER A 588 -2.21 -2.70 12.89
C SER A 588 -2.65 -1.64 13.91
N ARG A 589 -1.82 -0.61 14.16
CA ARG A 589 -2.21 0.51 15.04
C ARG A 589 -3.36 1.31 14.44
N LEU A 590 -3.34 1.57 13.14
CA LEU A 590 -4.43 2.26 12.47
C LEU A 590 -5.72 1.42 12.50
N LEU A 591 -5.64 0.12 12.23
CA LEU A 591 -6.78 -0.80 12.37
C LEU A 591 -7.32 -0.87 13.80
N SER A 592 -6.45 -0.77 14.81
CA SER A 592 -6.85 -0.67 16.21
C SER A 592 -7.59 0.64 16.50
N VAL A 593 -7.10 1.78 15.99
CA VAL A 593 -7.79 3.08 16.10
C VAL A 593 -9.15 3.03 15.41
N LEU A 594 -9.24 2.41 14.23
CA LEU A 594 -10.50 2.21 13.51
C LEU A 594 -11.38 1.11 14.13
N GLN A 595 -10.92 0.47 15.19
CA GLN A 595 -11.62 -0.61 15.88
C GLN A 595 -12.11 -1.72 14.95
N ILE A 596 -11.25 -2.18 14.02
CA ILE A 596 -11.61 -3.23 13.07
C ILE A 596 -12.29 -4.42 13.78
N ASP A 597 -13.37 -4.93 13.17
CA ASP A 597 -14.22 -5.99 13.74
C ASP A 597 -13.55 -7.38 13.72
N ALA A 598 -12.58 -7.58 12.83
CA ALA A 598 -11.78 -8.79 12.75
C ALA A 598 -10.31 -8.41 12.47
N MET A 599 -9.46 -8.50 13.49
CA MET A 599 -8.03 -8.25 13.36
C MET A 599 -7.30 -9.49 12.86
N VAL A 600 -6.37 -9.26 11.96
CA VAL A 600 -5.38 -10.22 11.48
C VAL A 600 -4.04 -9.50 11.47
N TRP A 601 -2.93 -10.23 11.52
CA TRP A 601 -1.64 -9.65 11.16
C TRP A 601 -1.75 -9.12 9.73
N PRO A 602 -1.53 -7.82 9.46
CA PRO A 602 -1.65 -7.30 8.11
C PRO A 602 -0.59 -7.95 7.20
N GLY A 603 -1.00 -8.75 6.22
CA GLY A 603 -0.10 -9.42 5.28
C GLY A 603 0.66 -8.47 4.35
N MET A 604 1.59 -9.02 3.57
CA MET A 604 2.45 -8.26 2.67
C MET A 604 1.61 -7.47 1.67
N GLY A 605 1.93 -6.17 1.51
CA GLY A 605 1.17 -5.28 0.62
C GLY A 605 -0.24 -4.91 1.10
N SER A 606 -0.63 -5.26 2.33
CA SER A 606 -1.94 -4.85 2.89
C SER A 606 -2.10 -3.33 2.84
N GLU A 607 -3.33 -2.88 2.57
CA GLU A 607 -3.65 -1.45 2.53
C GLU A 607 -4.94 -1.10 3.28
N ILE A 608 -4.95 0.13 3.80
CA ILE A 608 -6.13 0.83 4.31
C ILE A 608 -6.33 2.07 3.43
N VAL A 609 -7.48 2.15 2.77
CA VAL A 609 -7.82 3.23 1.84
C VAL A 609 -8.90 4.10 2.46
N PHE A 610 -8.68 5.40 2.53
CA PHE A 610 -9.68 6.40 2.87
C PHE A 610 -10.11 7.15 1.62
N GLU A 611 -11.38 7.09 1.29
CA GLU A 611 -11.97 7.75 0.13
C GLU A 611 -12.97 8.80 0.60
N LEU A 612 -12.76 10.07 0.23
CA LEU A 612 -13.66 11.17 0.56
C LEU A 612 -14.58 11.47 -0.63
N TYR A 613 -15.88 11.45 -0.36
CA TYR A 613 -16.94 11.70 -1.33
C TYR A 613 -17.74 12.94 -0.97
N GLN A 614 -18.20 13.64 -2.01
CA GLN A 614 -19.22 14.66 -1.90
C GLN A 614 -20.55 14.13 -2.46
N LYS A 615 -21.63 14.25 -1.68
CA LYS A 615 -22.97 13.89 -2.14
C LYS A 615 -23.54 15.01 -3.03
N THR A 616 -23.86 14.67 -4.26
CA THR A 616 -24.45 15.53 -5.29
C THR A 616 -25.79 16.07 -4.81
N GLY A 617 -26.06 17.37 -5.03
CA GLY A 617 -27.30 18.04 -4.64
C GLY A 617 -27.39 18.45 -3.17
N ALA A 618 -26.78 17.71 -2.24
CA ALA A 618 -26.78 18.03 -0.81
C ALA A 618 -25.50 18.74 -0.33
N GLY A 619 -24.38 18.57 -1.04
CA GLY A 619 -23.08 19.18 -0.66
C GLY A 619 -22.42 18.55 0.57
N THR A 620 -23.08 17.61 1.25
CA THR A 620 -22.59 16.87 2.42
C THR A 620 -21.45 15.90 2.08
N TRP A 621 -20.52 15.73 3.00
CA TRP A 621 -19.29 14.96 2.81
C TRP A 621 -19.34 13.61 3.52
N HIS A 622 -18.81 12.58 2.89
CA HIS A 622 -18.83 11.22 3.40
C HIS A 622 -17.50 10.53 3.13
N VAL A 623 -17.11 9.59 3.98
CA VAL A 623 -15.91 8.79 3.84
C VAL A 623 -16.28 7.32 3.64
N ARG A 624 -15.57 6.64 2.76
CA ARG A 624 -15.49 5.18 2.75
C ARG A 624 -14.09 4.76 3.18
N VAL A 625 -14.01 3.70 3.97
CA VAL A 625 -12.75 3.08 4.34
C VAL A 625 -12.71 1.64 3.83
N LEU A 626 -11.63 1.27 3.16
CA LEU A 626 -11.38 -0.10 2.72
C LEU A 626 -10.19 -0.70 3.46
N PHE A 627 -10.26 -2.00 3.79
CA PHE A 627 -9.11 -2.81 4.18
C PHE A 627 -9.03 -4.04 3.28
N GLY A 628 -7.90 -4.19 2.59
CA GLY A 628 -7.70 -5.22 1.58
C GLY A 628 -8.77 -5.21 0.46
N GLY A 629 -9.13 -4.00 0.01
CA GLY A 629 -10.12 -3.78 -1.03
C GLY A 629 -11.57 -4.12 -0.66
N LYS A 630 -11.87 -4.38 0.61
CA LYS A 630 -13.23 -4.56 1.15
C LYS A 630 -13.60 -3.42 2.08
N VAL A 631 -14.88 -3.03 2.10
CA VAL A 631 -15.37 -2.03 3.07
C VAL A 631 -15.05 -2.45 4.49
N LEU A 632 -14.38 -1.58 5.23
CA LEU A 632 -14.01 -1.83 6.62
C LEU A 632 -15.25 -1.81 7.51
N LYS A 633 -15.36 -2.83 8.34
CA LYS A 633 -16.34 -2.91 9.43
C LYS A 633 -15.62 -2.69 10.75
N SER A 634 -16.11 -1.72 11.51
CA SER A 634 -15.66 -1.39 12.86
C SER A 634 -16.63 -1.97 13.89
N SER A 635 -16.11 -2.41 15.04
CA SER A 635 -16.95 -2.79 16.19
C SER A 635 -17.49 -1.58 16.95
N ASN A 636 -16.91 -0.38 16.78
CA ASN A 636 -17.46 0.85 17.32
C ASN A 636 -18.77 1.24 16.60
N PRO A 637 -19.88 1.49 17.33
CA PRO A 637 -21.19 1.75 16.75
C PRO A 637 -21.30 3.08 16.01
N SER A 638 -20.44 4.06 16.31
CA SER A 638 -20.40 5.34 15.59
C SER A 638 -19.76 5.21 14.21
N LEU A 639 -18.82 4.27 14.04
CA LEU A 639 -18.15 4.01 12.76
C LEU A 639 -18.87 2.93 11.95
N GLY A 640 -19.32 1.86 12.60
CA GLY A 640 -20.09 0.76 12.00
C GLY A 640 -19.44 0.20 10.72
N VAL A 641 -20.26 0.04 9.68
CA VAL A 641 -19.77 -0.23 8.32
C VAL A 641 -19.37 1.10 7.69
N MET A 642 -18.08 1.27 7.39
CA MET A 642 -17.53 2.53 6.90
C MET A 642 -17.71 2.70 5.39
N ASP A 643 -18.95 2.65 4.91
CA ASP A 643 -19.34 2.92 3.52
C ASP A 643 -20.24 4.15 3.45
N MET A 644 -19.69 5.25 2.93
CA MET A 644 -20.33 6.57 2.98
C MET A 644 -20.71 6.97 4.41
N LEU A 645 -19.81 6.77 5.38
CA LEU A 645 -19.92 7.30 6.74
C LEU A 645 -19.86 8.84 6.67
N PRO A 646 -20.73 9.61 7.36
CA PRO A 646 -20.61 11.06 7.36
C PRO A 646 -19.20 11.50 7.80
N ALA A 647 -18.57 12.39 7.04
CA ALA A 647 -17.17 12.73 7.25
C ALA A 647 -16.95 13.37 8.63
N GLU A 648 -17.93 14.14 9.11
CA GLU A 648 -17.96 14.73 10.44
C GLU A 648 -17.94 13.68 11.57
N THR A 649 -18.54 12.50 11.37
CA THR A 649 -18.52 11.41 12.36
C THR A 649 -17.10 10.86 12.50
N LEU A 650 -16.41 10.59 11.39
CA LEU A 650 -15.02 10.12 11.42
C LEU A 650 -14.09 11.17 12.02
N LEU A 651 -14.24 12.43 11.61
CA LEU A 651 -13.42 13.54 12.08
C LEU A 651 -13.62 13.80 13.59
N ALA A 652 -14.86 13.75 14.08
CA ALA A 652 -15.15 13.89 15.50
C ALA A 652 -14.59 12.71 16.30
N TYR A 653 -14.68 11.48 15.77
CA TYR A 653 -14.08 10.30 16.39
C TYR A 653 -12.55 10.43 16.51
N PHE A 654 -11.87 10.83 15.43
CA PHE A 654 -10.43 11.09 15.45
C PHE A 654 -10.07 12.22 16.42
N ASP A 655 -10.74 13.37 16.36
CA ASP A 655 -10.47 14.48 17.27
C ASP A 655 -10.68 14.11 18.74
N GLY A 656 -11.70 13.30 19.04
CA GLY A 656 -11.94 12.81 20.39
C GLY A 656 -10.80 11.91 20.90
N LEU A 657 -10.21 11.09 20.03
CA LEU A 657 -9.12 10.19 20.39
C LEU A 657 -7.76 10.89 20.47
N VAL A 658 -7.44 11.77 19.52
CA VAL A 658 -6.06 12.30 19.34
C VAL A 658 -5.97 13.82 19.44
N GLY A 659 -7.10 14.51 19.50
CA GLY A 659 -7.17 15.97 19.48
C GLY A 659 -7.00 16.52 18.06
N LYS A 660 -7.69 17.63 17.77
CA LYS A 660 -7.47 18.36 16.53
C LYS A 660 -6.00 18.78 16.43
N ASN A 661 -5.37 18.49 15.29
CA ASN A 661 -3.93 18.70 15.08
C ASN A 661 -3.04 17.99 16.12
N ALA A 662 -3.43 16.78 16.53
CA ALA A 662 -2.72 15.94 17.50
C ALA A 662 -2.56 16.56 18.91
N SER A 663 -3.42 17.52 19.26
CA SER A 663 -3.29 18.30 20.50
C SER A 663 -3.36 17.46 21.79
N LEU A 664 -3.95 16.26 21.75
CA LEU A 664 -4.03 15.37 22.91
C LEU A 664 -2.90 14.34 22.94
N VAL A 665 -2.14 14.15 21.84
CA VAL A 665 -1.15 13.06 21.74
C VAL A 665 -0.01 13.23 22.75
N LYS A 666 0.56 14.44 22.88
CA LYS A 666 1.64 14.70 23.86
C LYS A 666 1.21 14.35 25.29
N GLY A 667 0.04 14.85 25.70
CA GLY A 667 -0.52 14.55 27.01
C GLY A 667 -0.78 13.05 27.22
N LYS A 668 -1.26 12.33 26.20
CA LYS A 668 -1.45 10.86 26.24
C LYS A 668 -0.14 10.11 26.37
N CYS A 669 0.94 10.64 25.80
CA CYS A 669 2.27 10.07 25.92
C CYS A 669 2.94 10.36 27.27
N GLY A 670 2.33 11.19 28.14
CA GLY A 670 2.92 11.61 29.40
C GLY A 670 4.09 12.58 29.23
N ALA A 671 4.08 13.37 28.15
CA ALA A 671 5.13 14.30 27.73
C ALA A 671 4.72 15.76 27.89
#